data_AF-A0A444YK41-F1
#
_entry.id   AF-A0A444YK41-F1
#
_cell.length_a   1.000
_cell.length_b   1.000
_cell.length_c   1.000
_cell.angle_alpha   90.00
_cell.angle_beta   90.00
_cell.angle_gamma   90.00
#
_symmetry.space_group_name_H-M   'P 1'
#
loop_
_entity.id
_entity.type
_entity.pdbx_description
1 polymer ?
#
loop_
_entity_poly.entity_id
_entity_poly.type
_entity_poly.pdbx_seq_one_letter_code
_entity_poly.pdbx_strand_id
1 'polypeptide(L)'
;MATAAVEEQELDPSLPACVNLISAILAMEPSDLVISHARACGGGSITESVQKFIWDHCLSTPGDFYAPYLKIFLKKLISEVEFDHGYVLDYLYELYAQYMTSFKDDSFGKRDTRVCKRISYIFPDGCSELQSKQHSRALVFTLQCSLNMLEGDTGCSIWPSSLFLSELILSHPKLFSNKSCFEIGSGVGLVGLCLAHVKASKVILSDGDLSTLANMKFNLELNHLNIETDMPQGSENPIMVKCMHLPWESTSESQLQDIVPDVVLGADVIYDPVCLPHLVRVLAILLNRTKSDSCKPENGDACDESVGRCKVVYNGRADGKSKEAPVAYIAYVIRNIETFDYFLSLAKQANLDIMDLSDSLKPLNLLRYMQSYNQTHQQSHGSIRSIRSEMVGSEIVEVIHSWSAPRSLSTSTMYSFAQRDDIEVLDEPLYANFLRVTGLDRPYRKELLSKMESDGNKVVNDIIFGPGRMKYRYCKHIAKQRVPGLTNDLMKKGKHFILIRNPLDILPSFDKVVAPSFFELGLAELVCIYNELRELGKSPPVIDAADLQQHPEATLRGLCDDLEIPFQPTMLSWEEGPKSIDGLWAPWWYESIHKSTCFNQAKRYPQTFPFSLYDLLEQSLPLYNMLRRHVKKKQSSLLSPPLPLPDLPVPTNEKILVWVGDEIVPRDSAKVSVFDSVVQGGDSVWEGLRVYNGKIFKLEEHLDRMFDSAKALAFENVPTRDEIKDAIFRTLIRNGMFDNSHIRLSLTRGKKVTSGMSPAFNLYGCTLIGNSIL
;
A
#
# COMPACT_ATOMS: atom_id res chain seq x y z
N MET A 1 -54.51 -46.78 -23.14
CA MET A 1 -53.29 -46.67 -22.31
C MET A 1 -53.23 -45.25 -21.81
N ALA A 2 -53.43 -45.07 -20.51
CA ALA A 2 -53.43 -43.79 -19.82
C ALA A 2 -52.01 -43.20 -19.84
N THR A 3 -51.84 -42.03 -20.44
CA THR A 3 -50.74 -41.12 -20.14
C THR A 3 -51.27 -40.11 -19.15
N ALA A 4 -50.77 -40.21 -17.93
CA ALA A 4 -51.19 -39.46 -16.76
C ALA A 4 -51.28 -37.96 -17.05
N ALA A 5 -52.42 -37.36 -16.67
CA ALA A 5 -52.47 -35.94 -16.37
C ALA A 5 -51.44 -35.70 -15.25
N VAL A 6 -50.36 -35.00 -15.59
CA VAL A 6 -49.47 -34.44 -14.57
C VAL A 6 -50.31 -33.36 -13.88
N GLU A 7 -50.80 -33.65 -12.68
CA GLU A 7 -51.33 -32.61 -11.79
C GLU A 7 -50.27 -31.50 -11.73
N GLU A 8 -50.63 -30.28 -12.15
CA GLU A 8 -49.76 -29.11 -12.01
C GLU A 8 -49.48 -28.92 -10.53
N GLN A 9 -48.30 -29.35 -10.09
CA GLN A 9 -47.90 -29.29 -8.71
C GLN A 9 -47.71 -27.82 -8.33
N GLU A 10 -48.56 -27.32 -7.45
CA GLU A 10 -48.47 -25.96 -6.91
C GLU A 10 -47.10 -25.77 -6.24
N LEU A 11 -46.38 -24.72 -6.61
CA LEU A 11 -45.04 -24.46 -6.08
C LEU A 11 -45.13 -24.12 -4.60
N ASP A 12 -44.49 -24.94 -3.76
CA ASP A 12 -44.45 -24.71 -2.31
C ASP A 12 -43.63 -23.44 -1.98
N PRO A 13 -44.23 -22.41 -1.38
CA PRO A 13 -43.55 -21.16 -1.06
C PRO A 13 -42.42 -21.32 -0.03
N SER A 14 -42.35 -22.46 0.67
CA SER A 14 -41.29 -22.76 1.64
C SER A 14 -39.98 -23.26 1.01
N LEU A 15 -40.01 -23.64 -0.28
CA LEU A 15 -38.85 -24.12 -1.02
C LEU A 15 -37.79 -23.01 -1.17
N PRO A 16 -36.48 -23.33 -1.03
CA PRO A 16 -35.43 -22.31 -1.09
C PRO A 16 -35.44 -21.45 -2.36
N ALA A 17 -35.71 -22.04 -3.53
CA ALA A 17 -35.80 -21.30 -4.79
C ALA A 17 -36.97 -20.31 -4.78
N CYS A 18 -38.15 -20.76 -4.34
CA CYS A 18 -39.36 -19.95 -4.23
C CYS A 18 -39.20 -18.79 -3.24
N VAL A 19 -38.59 -19.04 -2.08
CA VAL A 19 -38.26 -18.00 -1.08
C VAL A 19 -37.29 -16.97 -1.67
N ASN A 20 -36.28 -17.41 -2.43
CA ASN A 20 -35.34 -16.50 -3.09
C ASN A 20 -36.02 -15.63 -4.15
N LEU A 21 -36.90 -16.22 -4.98
CA LEU A 21 -37.66 -15.49 -6.00
C LEU A 21 -38.56 -14.41 -5.39
N ILE A 22 -39.36 -14.77 -4.38
CA ILE A 22 -40.20 -13.81 -3.65
C ILE A 22 -39.30 -12.69 -3.11
N SER A 23 -38.26 -13.05 -2.37
CA SER A 23 -37.36 -12.07 -1.75
C SER A 23 -36.70 -11.12 -2.77
N ALA A 24 -36.32 -11.62 -3.95
CA ALA A 24 -35.73 -10.82 -5.02
C ALA A 24 -36.72 -9.81 -5.61
N ILE A 25 -37.97 -10.23 -5.85
CA ILE A 25 -39.02 -9.34 -6.34
C ILE A 25 -39.32 -8.25 -5.31
N LEU A 26 -39.45 -8.63 -4.04
CA LEU A 26 -39.81 -7.72 -2.95
C LEU A 26 -38.69 -6.73 -2.57
N ALA A 27 -37.43 -7.12 -2.76
CA ALA A 27 -36.29 -6.21 -2.61
C ALA A 27 -36.08 -5.29 -3.84
N MET A 28 -36.86 -5.51 -4.91
CA MET A 28 -36.75 -4.82 -6.19
C MET A 28 -35.38 -5.01 -6.87
N GLU A 29 -34.88 -6.25 -6.92
CA GLU A 29 -33.66 -6.60 -7.65
C GLU A 29 -33.78 -6.31 -9.16
N PRO A 30 -32.66 -6.04 -9.87
CA PRO A 30 -32.67 -5.91 -11.33
C PRO A 30 -33.43 -7.05 -12.03
N SER A 31 -34.28 -6.71 -13.01
CA SER A 31 -35.19 -7.68 -13.63
C SER A 31 -34.49 -8.93 -14.16
N ASP A 32 -33.31 -8.82 -14.76
CA ASP A 32 -32.56 -9.99 -15.26
C ASP A 32 -32.20 -10.99 -14.14
N LEU A 33 -31.88 -10.50 -12.93
CA LEU A 33 -31.59 -11.34 -11.78
C LEU A 33 -32.86 -11.98 -11.22
N VAL A 34 -33.98 -11.26 -11.24
CA VAL A 34 -35.28 -11.81 -10.87
C VAL A 34 -35.71 -12.93 -11.84
N ILE A 35 -35.50 -12.74 -13.15
CA ILE A 35 -35.73 -13.78 -14.17
C ILE A 35 -34.88 -15.02 -13.93
N SER A 36 -33.61 -14.85 -13.51
CA SER A 36 -32.73 -15.96 -13.14
C SER A 36 -33.31 -16.79 -11.98
N HIS A 37 -33.82 -16.13 -10.93
CA HIS A 37 -34.50 -16.81 -9.83
C HIS A 37 -35.81 -17.47 -10.29
N ALA A 38 -36.56 -16.85 -11.20
CA ALA A 38 -37.80 -17.42 -11.74
C ALA A 38 -37.53 -18.73 -12.50
N ARG A 39 -36.49 -18.76 -13.34
CA ARG A 39 -36.02 -19.99 -14.00
C ARG A 39 -35.58 -21.05 -12.99
N ALA A 40 -34.85 -20.67 -11.94
CA ALA A 40 -34.43 -21.61 -10.90
C ALA A 40 -35.61 -22.27 -10.18
N CYS A 41 -36.70 -21.52 -9.93
CA CYS A 41 -37.95 -22.08 -9.38
C CYS A 41 -38.61 -23.10 -10.32
N GLY A 42 -38.58 -22.87 -11.63
CA GLY A 42 -39.18 -23.75 -12.64
C GLY A 42 -38.25 -24.83 -13.20
N GLY A 43 -37.09 -25.10 -12.57
CA GLY A 43 -36.16 -26.12 -13.06
C GLY A 43 -35.41 -25.76 -14.35
N GLY A 44 -35.29 -24.47 -14.66
CA GLY A 44 -34.57 -23.94 -15.82
C GLY A 44 -35.43 -23.11 -16.78
N SER A 45 -36.76 -23.17 -16.66
CA SER A 45 -37.71 -22.42 -17.49
C SER A 45 -38.74 -21.68 -16.63
N ILE A 46 -39.46 -20.74 -17.23
CA ILE A 46 -40.54 -19.99 -16.57
C ILE A 46 -41.88 -20.63 -16.99
N THR A 47 -42.30 -21.66 -16.25
CA THR A 47 -43.54 -22.39 -16.50
C THR A 47 -44.79 -21.59 -16.10
N GLU A 48 -45.97 -22.04 -16.51
CA GLU A 48 -47.26 -21.48 -16.06
C GLU A 48 -47.38 -21.52 -14.53
N SER A 49 -46.89 -22.58 -13.87
CA SER A 49 -46.85 -22.67 -12.41
C SER A 49 -45.94 -21.61 -11.76
N VAL A 50 -44.81 -21.26 -12.37
CA VAL A 50 -43.94 -20.15 -11.89
C VAL A 50 -44.62 -18.79 -12.08
N GLN A 51 -45.26 -18.57 -13.23
CA GLN A 51 -46.01 -17.34 -13.51
C GLN A 51 -47.14 -17.14 -12.49
N LYS A 52 -47.92 -18.20 -12.23
CA LYS A 52 -48.97 -18.22 -11.21
C LYS A 52 -48.43 -17.99 -9.81
N PHE A 53 -47.32 -18.61 -9.47
CA PHE A 53 -46.67 -18.40 -8.18
C PHE A 53 -46.25 -16.94 -7.95
N ILE A 54 -45.65 -16.30 -8.97
CA ILE A 54 -45.30 -14.86 -8.93
C ILE A 54 -46.55 -14.00 -8.74
N TRP A 55 -47.62 -14.32 -9.46
CA TRP A 55 -48.88 -13.61 -9.32
C TRP A 55 -49.44 -13.71 -7.90
N ASP A 56 -49.64 -14.92 -7.41
CA ASP A 56 -50.31 -15.18 -6.14
C ASP A 56 -49.55 -14.57 -4.96
N HIS A 57 -48.21 -14.64 -4.97
CA HIS A 57 -47.38 -14.26 -3.82
C HIS A 57 -46.76 -12.86 -3.92
N CYS A 58 -46.71 -12.25 -5.10
CA CYS A 58 -46.06 -10.95 -5.28
C CYS A 58 -46.94 -9.90 -5.95
N LEU A 59 -47.79 -10.24 -6.92
CA LEU A 59 -48.46 -9.24 -7.76
C LEU A 59 -49.96 -9.07 -7.48
N SER A 60 -50.60 -10.05 -6.83
CA SER A 60 -52.05 -10.09 -6.57
C SER A 60 -52.55 -8.95 -5.66
N THR A 61 -51.66 -8.28 -4.94
CA THR A 61 -51.93 -7.06 -4.14
C THR A 61 -51.07 -5.89 -4.65
N PRO A 62 -51.50 -5.15 -5.70
CA PRO A 62 -50.65 -4.18 -6.42
C PRO A 62 -50.35 -2.87 -5.66
N GLY A 63 -50.81 -2.70 -4.41
CA GLY A 63 -50.80 -1.42 -3.69
C GLY A 63 -49.42 -0.93 -3.24
N ASP A 64 -48.44 -1.83 -3.12
CA ASP A 64 -47.18 -1.54 -2.41
C ASP A 64 -45.95 -1.38 -3.34
N PHE A 65 -46.09 -1.60 -4.64
CA PHE A 65 -44.96 -1.64 -5.57
C PHE A 65 -44.80 -0.38 -6.41
N TYR A 66 -43.55 -0.02 -6.66
CA TYR A 66 -43.20 1.06 -7.57
C TYR A 66 -43.56 0.72 -9.02
N ALA A 67 -44.55 1.42 -9.58
CA ALA A 67 -45.12 1.13 -10.90
C ALA A 67 -44.09 1.07 -12.05
N PRO A 68 -43.08 1.97 -12.17
CA PRO A 68 -42.05 1.86 -13.20
C PRO A 68 -41.22 0.58 -13.11
N TYR A 69 -40.89 0.13 -11.89
CA TYR A 69 -40.16 -1.12 -11.69
C TYR A 69 -41.00 -2.33 -12.16
N LEU A 70 -42.25 -2.42 -11.71
CA LEU A 70 -43.15 -3.50 -12.13
C LEU A 70 -43.36 -3.53 -13.64
N LYS A 71 -43.49 -2.37 -14.29
CA LYS A 71 -43.59 -2.28 -15.74
C LYS A 71 -42.38 -2.90 -16.45
N ILE A 72 -41.16 -2.59 -16.00
CA ILE A 72 -39.93 -3.13 -16.59
C ILE A 72 -39.83 -4.63 -16.32
N PHE A 73 -40.12 -5.07 -15.09
CA PHE A 73 -40.12 -6.47 -14.69
C PHE A 73 -41.14 -7.30 -15.50
N LEU A 74 -42.39 -6.87 -15.57
CA LEU A 74 -43.46 -7.56 -16.32
C LEU A 74 -43.12 -7.66 -17.80
N LYS A 75 -42.65 -6.57 -18.42
CA LYS A 75 -42.22 -6.60 -19.83
C LYS A 75 -41.15 -7.67 -20.04
N LYS A 76 -40.15 -7.72 -19.16
CA LYS A 76 -39.06 -8.68 -19.25
C LYS A 76 -39.56 -10.11 -19.03
N LEU A 77 -40.41 -10.34 -18.03
CA LEU A 77 -41.02 -11.65 -17.75
C LEU A 77 -41.79 -12.18 -18.95
N ILE A 78 -42.67 -11.36 -19.53
CA ILE A 78 -43.46 -11.70 -20.73
C ILE A 78 -42.53 -12.05 -21.89
N SER A 79 -41.55 -11.18 -22.18
CA SER A 79 -40.62 -11.41 -23.30
C SER A 79 -39.77 -12.67 -23.14
N GLU A 80 -39.37 -13.05 -21.92
CA GLU A 80 -38.60 -14.29 -21.69
C GLU A 80 -39.47 -15.54 -21.86
N VAL A 81 -40.73 -15.52 -21.42
CA VAL A 81 -41.68 -16.63 -21.65
C VAL A 81 -41.97 -16.79 -23.15
N GLU A 82 -42.20 -15.68 -23.87
CA GLU A 82 -42.40 -15.68 -25.33
C GLU A 82 -41.18 -16.20 -26.08
N PHE A 83 -39.97 -15.79 -25.66
CA PHE A 83 -38.71 -16.24 -26.24
C PHE A 83 -38.52 -17.75 -26.10
N ASP A 84 -38.88 -18.31 -24.94
CA ASP A 84 -38.84 -19.76 -24.68
C ASP A 84 -40.05 -20.51 -25.32
N HIS A 85 -40.83 -19.84 -26.18
CA HIS A 85 -42.06 -20.34 -26.82
C HIS A 85 -43.13 -20.84 -25.84
N GLY A 86 -43.15 -20.31 -24.62
CA GLY A 86 -44.13 -20.62 -23.59
C GLY A 86 -45.43 -19.82 -23.71
N TYR A 87 -46.50 -20.30 -23.05
CA TYR A 87 -47.75 -19.57 -22.93
C TYR A 87 -47.66 -18.55 -21.77
N VAL A 88 -47.96 -17.28 -22.06
CA VAL A 88 -48.02 -16.20 -21.07
C VAL A 88 -49.43 -16.11 -20.52
N LEU A 89 -49.59 -16.12 -19.20
CA LEU A 89 -50.90 -16.07 -18.57
C LEU A 89 -51.58 -14.71 -18.76
N ASP A 90 -52.86 -14.71 -19.16
CA ASP A 90 -53.61 -13.51 -19.59
C ASP A 90 -53.56 -12.36 -18.57
N TYR A 91 -53.66 -12.68 -17.27
CA TYR A 91 -53.63 -11.67 -16.21
C TYR A 91 -52.29 -10.91 -16.11
N LEU A 92 -51.17 -11.48 -16.60
CA LEU A 92 -49.88 -10.77 -16.68
C LEU A 92 -49.91 -9.72 -17.79
N TYR A 93 -50.52 -10.03 -18.95
CA TYR A 93 -50.75 -9.04 -20.01
C TYR A 93 -51.71 -7.95 -19.55
N GLU A 94 -52.79 -8.32 -18.84
CA GLU A 94 -53.75 -7.35 -18.29
C GLU A 94 -53.07 -6.39 -17.32
N LEU A 95 -52.28 -6.91 -16.37
CA LEU A 95 -51.54 -6.09 -15.41
C LEU A 95 -50.50 -5.21 -16.11
N TYR A 96 -49.77 -5.74 -17.09
CA TYR A 96 -48.82 -4.95 -17.88
C TYR A 96 -49.53 -3.84 -18.69
N ALA A 97 -50.68 -4.14 -19.29
CA ALA A 97 -51.49 -3.16 -20.01
C ALA A 97 -52.02 -2.06 -19.10
N GLN A 98 -52.44 -2.39 -17.87
CA GLN A 98 -52.83 -1.40 -16.85
C GLN A 98 -51.67 -0.44 -16.53
N TYR A 99 -50.46 -0.94 -16.30
CA TYR A 99 -49.29 -0.09 -16.09
C TYR A 99 -48.87 0.67 -17.36
N MET A 100 -49.18 0.19 -18.57
CA MET A 100 -48.90 0.95 -19.80
C MET A 100 -49.87 2.12 -20.01
N THR A 101 -51.12 2.01 -19.54
CA THR A 101 -52.15 3.04 -19.70
C THR A 101 -52.15 4.06 -18.56
N SER A 102 -51.76 3.66 -17.34
CA SER A 102 -51.71 4.53 -16.16
C SER A 102 -50.68 5.68 -16.22
N PHE A 103 -49.72 5.68 -17.16
CA PHE A 103 -48.63 6.67 -17.22
C PHE A 103 -48.92 7.91 -18.08
N LYS A 104 -50.17 8.12 -18.51
CA LYS A 104 -50.51 9.24 -19.40
C LYS A 104 -50.93 10.55 -18.69
N ASP A 105 -50.99 10.60 -17.36
CA ASP A 105 -51.62 11.75 -16.66
C ASP A 105 -50.82 12.34 -15.48
N ASP A 106 -49.49 12.49 -15.61
CA ASP A 106 -48.71 13.24 -14.60
C ASP A 106 -47.74 14.27 -15.17
N SER A 107 -48.34 15.31 -15.72
CA SER A 107 -47.74 16.63 -15.85
C SER A 107 -47.86 17.39 -14.51
N PHE A 108 -46.71 17.81 -13.96
CA PHE A 108 -46.52 18.84 -12.92
C PHE A 108 -47.11 18.59 -11.50
N GLY A 109 -46.26 18.07 -10.61
CA GLY A 109 -46.41 18.16 -9.16
C GLY A 109 -45.55 17.13 -8.44
N LYS A 110 -44.76 17.54 -7.44
CA LYS A 110 -43.88 16.69 -6.60
C LYS A 110 -44.58 15.36 -6.21
N ARG A 111 -44.35 14.28 -6.95
CA ARG A 111 -44.75 12.93 -6.55
C ARG A 111 -43.58 12.28 -5.82
N ASP A 112 -43.87 11.71 -4.67
CA ASP A 112 -42.90 11.06 -3.79
C ASP A 112 -41.95 10.17 -4.59
N THR A 113 -40.67 10.54 -4.60
CA THR A 113 -39.60 9.78 -5.23
C THR A 113 -39.19 8.57 -4.39
N ARG A 114 -40.05 8.10 -3.47
CA ARG A 114 -39.74 7.07 -2.48
C ARG A 114 -40.44 5.76 -2.82
N VAL A 115 -39.78 4.65 -2.52
CA VAL A 115 -40.25 3.27 -2.76
C VAL A 115 -40.07 2.42 -1.53
N CYS A 116 -40.96 1.44 -1.33
CA CYS A 116 -40.84 0.47 -0.24
C CYS A 116 -40.12 -0.79 -0.75
N LYS A 117 -38.98 -1.12 -0.16
CA LYS A 117 -38.23 -2.35 -0.40
C LYS A 117 -38.38 -3.28 0.81
N ARG A 118 -38.58 -4.57 0.59
CA ARG A 118 -38.56 -5.58 1.66
C ARG A 118 -37.29 -6.41 1.56
N ILE A 119 -36.45 -6.32 2.59
CA ILE A 119 -35.16 -7.02 2.67
C ILE A 119 -35.34 -8.26 3.54
N SER A 120 -35.10 -9.44 2.97
CA SER A 120 -35.38 -10.74 3.59
C SER A 120 -34.09 -11.49 3.94
N TYR A 121 -33.69 -11.57 5.21
CA TYR A 121 -32.56 -12.40 5.63
C TYR A 121 -33.01 -13.85 5.80
N ILE A 122 -32.51 -14.75 4.95
CA ILE A 122 -32.95 -16.16 4.88
C ILE A 122 -31.96 -17.05 5.63
N PHE A 123 -32.40 -17.67 6.72
CA PHE A 123 -31.56 -18.49 7.57
C PHE A 123 -31.41 -19.94 7.04
N PRO A 124 -30.21 -20.55 7.15
CA PRO A 124 -29.99 -21.96 6.84
C PRO A 124 -30.73 -22.92 7.79
N ASP A 125 -30.90 -24.16 7.37
CA ASP A 125 -31.52 -25.21 8.20
C ASP A 125 -30.71 -25.50 9.47
N GLY A 126 -31.40 -25.61 10.60
CA GLY A 126 -30.82 -25.91 11.91
C GLY A 126 -30.43 -24.69 12.76
N CYS A 127 -30.57 -23.44 12.28
CA CYS A 127 -30.40 -22.23 13.09
C CYS A 127 -31.67 -21.88 13.88
N SER A 128 -31.98 -22.65 14.92
CA SER A 128 -33.20 -22.48 15.75
C SER A 128 -33.11 -21.37 16.80
N GLU A 129 -31.91 -20.98 17.25
CA GLU A 129 -31.72 -19.96 18.31
C GLU A 129 -32.03 -18.51 17.88
N LEU A 130 -32.11 -18.25 16.58
CA LEU A 130 -32.22 -16.91 15.97
C LEU A 130 -33.61 -16.62 15.36
N GLN A 131 -34.53 -17.58 15.39
CA GLN A 131 -35.84 -17.45 14.76
C GLN A 131 -36.82 -16.75 15.70
N SER A 132 -37.35 -15.58 15.31
CA SER A 132 -38.33 -14.85 16.14
C SER A 132 -39.75 -15.40 16.05
N LYS A 133 -40.07 -16.27 15.07
CA LYS A 133 -41.39 -16.93 14.94
C LYS A 133 -41.24 -18.34 14.35
N GLN A 134 -41.98 -19.29 14.92
CA GLN A 134 -41.85 -20.73 14.73
C GLN A 134 -42.17 -21.30 13.33
N HIS A 135 -42.36 -20.49 12.28
CA HIS A 135 -42.81 -20.98 10.97
C HIS A 135 -42.23 -20.27 9.72
N SER A 136 -41.38 -19.23 9.84
CA SER A 136 -40.78 -18.56 8.67
C SER A 136 -39.25 -18.62 8.70
N ARG A 137 -38.64 -19.08 7.60
CA ARG A 137 -37.18 -19.16 7.39
C ARG A 137 -36.55 -17.80 7.08
N ALA A 138 -37.35 -16.74 6.90
CA ALA A 138 -36.90 -15.42 6.51
C ALA A 138 -37.32 -14.35 7.54
N LEU A 139 -36.35 -13.51 7.93
CA LEU A 139 -36.56 -12.27 8.66
C LEU A 139 -36.68 -11.12 7.66
N VAL A 140 -37.82 -10.44 7.63
CA VAL A 140 -38.11 -9.41 6.62
C VAL A 140 -38.21 -8.04 7.27
N PHE A 141 -37.48 -7.06 6.72
CA PHE A 141 -37.60 -5.65 7.07
C PHE A 141 -38.12 -4.84 5.89
N THR A 142 -39.13 -3.99 6.13
CA THR A 142 -39.68 -3.09 5.13
C THR A 142 -39.03 -1.71 5.27
N LEU A 143 -38.42 -1.20 4.22
CA LEU A 143 -37.73 0.08 4.22
C LEU A 143 -38.29 0.97 3.13
N GLN A 144 -38.69 2.18 3.49
CA GLN A 144 -38.87 3.27 2.54
C GLN A 144 -37.49 3.84 2.18
N CYS A 145 -37.21 3.87 0.87
CA CYS A 145 -35.98 4.39 0.29
C CYS A 145 -36.30 5.42 -0.78
N SER A 146 -35.49 6.46 -0.92
CA SER A 146 -35.57 7.37 -2.06
C SER A 146 -34.97 6.73 -3.32
N LEU A 147 -35.54 7.06 -4.47
CA LEU A 147 -34.99 6.80 -5.80
C LEU A 147 -33.98 7.89 -6.21
N ASN A 148 -34.03 9.06 -5.56
CA ASN A 148 -32.97 10.04 -5.69
C ASN A 148 -31.85 9.68 -4.71
N MET A 149 -30.76 9.12 -5.23
CA MET A 149 -29.61 8.68 -4.44
C MET A 149 -28.93 9.80 -3.64
N LEU A 150 -29.21 11.07 -3.94
CA LEU A 150 -28.66 12.24 -3.23
C LEU A 150 -29.60 12.78 -2.15
N GLU A 151 -30.83 12.26 -2.03
CA GLU A 151 -31.79 12.75 -1.03
C GLU A 151 -31.31 12.41 0.39
N GLY A 152 -31.36 13.42 1.26
CA GLY A 152 -30.93 13.31 2.65
C GLY A 152 -29.43 13.04 2.80
N ASP A 153 -28.61 13.72 1.99
CA ASP A 153 -27.17 13.47 1.89
C ASP A 153 -26.83 11.99 1.67
N THR A 154 -27.55 11.37 0.73
CA THR A 154 -27.47 9.94 0.39
C THR A 154 -28.04 8.94 1.42
N GLY A 155 -28.40 9.40 2.61
CA GLY A 155 -28.87 8.56 3.71
C GLY A 155 -30.30 8.01 3.54
N CYS A 156 -31.11 8.56 2.63
CA CYS A 156 -32.42 8.00 2.30
C CYS A 156 -32.37 6.79 1.35
N SER A 157 -31.18 6.32 0.96
CA SER A 157 -30.97 5.14 0.11
C SER A 157 -30.34 3.97 0.87
N ILE A 158 -30.60 2.75 0.41
CA ILE A 158 -29.92 1.54 0.92
C ILE A 158 -28.60 1.30 0.18
N TRP A 159 -27.54 0.98 0.92
CA TRP A 159 -26.19 0.80 0.40
C TRP A 159 -25.65 -0.62 0.69
N PRO A 160 -24.76 -1.17 -0.16
CA PRO A 160 -24.20 -2.52 0.03
C PRO A 160 -23.59 -2.76 1.41
N SER A 161 -22.84 -1.78 1.95
CA SER A 161 -22.18 -1.93 3.25
C SER A 161 -23.17 -2.06 4.42
N SER A 162 -24.37 -1.48 4.32
CA SER A 162 -25.40 -1.64 5.37
C SER A 162 -26.07 -3.01 5.32
N LEU A 163 -26.29 -3.55 4.11
CA LEU A 163 -26.71 -4.95 3.94
C LEU A 163 -25.68 -5.93 4.52
N PHE A 164 -24.39 -5.71 4.26
CA PHE A 164 -23.30 -6.53 4.80
C PHE A 164 -23.25 -6.48 6.33
N LEU A 165 -23.28 -5.28 6.92
CA LEU A 165 -23.19 -5.11 8.36
C LEU A 165 -24.41 -5.70 9.08
N SER A 166 -25.61 -5.53 8.52
CA SER A 166 -26.82 -6.19 9.01
C SER A 166 -26.75 -7.70 8.96
N GLU A 167 -26.23 -8.26 7.86
CA GLU A 167 -26.03 -9.70 7.72
C GLU A 167 -25.05 -10.25 8.77
N LEU A 168 -23.96 -9.53 9.02
CA LEU A 168 -22.98 -9.87 10.05
C LEU A 168 -23.60 -9.89 11.45
N ILE A 169 -24.42 -8.89 11.78
CA ILE A 169 -25.12 -8.80 13.07
C ILE A 169 -26.00 -10.03 13.28
N LEU A 170 -26.78 -10.41 12.28
CA LEU A 170 -27.66 -11.57 12.32
C LEU A 170 -26.88 -12.90 12.34
N SER A 171 -25.70 -12.93 11.72
CA SER A 171 -24.82 -14.10 11.72
C SER A 171 -24.08 -14.30 13.06
N HIS A 172 -23.84 -13.21 13.79
CA HIS A 172 -23.06 -13.21 15.05
C HIS A 172 -23.80 -12.47 16.19
N PRO A 173 -25.03 -12.87 16.55
CA PRO A 173 -25.88 -12.14 17.51
C PRO A 173 -25.18 -11.91 18.86
N LYS A 174 -24.38 -12.88 19.32
CA LYS A 174 -23.66 -12.84 20.61
C LYS A 174 -22.70 -11.65 20.75
N LEU A 175 -22.23 -11.08 19.64
CA LEU A 175 -21.37 -9.88 19.66
C LEU A 175 -22.14 -8.62 20.05
N PHE A 176 -23.46 -8.60 19.82
CA PHE A 176 -24.30 -7.40 19.93
C PHE A 176 -25.43 -7.55 20.97
N SER A 177 -25.86 -8.78 21.27
CA SER A 177 -26.89 -9.06 22.29
C SER A 177 -26.46 -8.53 23.66
N ASN A 178 -27.37 -7.85 24.35
CA ASN A 178 -27.15 -7.22 25.66
C ASN A 178 -26.00 -6.19 25.70
N LYS A 179 -25.61 -5.62 24.55
CA LYS A 179 -24.63 -4.52 24.45
C LYS A 179 -25.34 -3.20 24.14
N SER A 180 -24.77 -2.08 24.59
CA SER A 180 -25.17 -0.74 24.14
C SER A 180 -24.53 -0.44 22.79
N CYS A 181 -25.33 -0.34 21.74
CA CYS A 181 -24.88 -0.17 20.36
C CYS A 181 -25.20 1.24 19.84
N PHE A 182 -24.20 1.87 19.23
CA PHE A 182 -24.30 3.21 18.66
C PHE A 182 -23.91 3.18 17.19
N GLU A 183 -24.83 3.54 16.29
CA GLU A 183 -24.56 3.61 14.86
C GLU A 183 -24.35 5.05 14.39
N ILE A 184 -23.24 5.28 13.69
CA ILE A 184 -22.88 6.55 13.04
C ILE A 184 -23.29 6.46 11.57
N GLY A 185 -24.02 7.46 11.08
CA GLY A 185 -24.47 7.50 9.68
C GLY A 185 -25.44 6.37 9.37
N SER A 186 -26.53 6.27 10.14
CA SER A 186 -27.43 5.10 10.09
C SER A 186 -28.33 5.05 8.86
N GLY A 187 -28.41 6.13 8.06
CA GLY A 187 -29.15 6.15 6.80
C GLY A 187 -30.61 5.71 6.96
N VAL A 188 -31.02 4.68 6.21
CA VAL A 188 -32.38 4.12 6.27
C VAL A 188 -32.71 3.35 7.56
N GLY A 189 -31.73 3.08 8.43
CA GLY A 189 -31.91 2.45 9.75
C GLY A 189 -31.88 0.91 9.78
N LEU A 190 -31.46 0.26 8.70
CA LEU A 190 -31.49 -1.22 8.56
C LEU A 190 -30.61 -1.95 9.59
N VAL A 191 -29.43 -1.41 9.90
CA VAL A 191 -28.52 -1.97 10.90
C VAL A 191 -29.14 -1.88 12.29
N GLY A 192 -29.72 -0.73 12.64
CA GLY A 192 -30.52 -0.54 13.86
C GLY A 192 -31.66 -1.56 14.04
N LEU A 193 -32.41 -1.85 12.97
CA LEU A 193 -33.45 -2.89 12.98
C LEU A 193 -32.88 -4.28 13.32
N CYS A 194 -31.71 -4.61 12.78
CA CYS A 194 -31.03 -5.87 13.07
C CYS A 194 -30.49 -5.92 14.50
N LEU A 195 -29.95 -4.82 15.03
CA LEU A 195 -29.49 -4.70 16.42
C LEU A 195 -30.63 -4.89 17.42
N ALA A 196 -31.79 -4.29 17.13
CA ALA A 196 -32.99 -4.49 17.92
C ALA A 196 -33.46 -5.96 17.86
N HIS A 197 -33.42 -6.57 16.68
CA HIS A 197 -33.78 -7.99 16.52
C HIS A 197 -32.90 -8.93 17.35
N VAL A 198 -31.59 -8.72 17.39
CA VAL A 198 -30.64 -9.54 18.18
C VAL A 198 -30.61 -9.15 19.67
N LYS A 199 -31.54 -8.31 20.13
CA LYS A 199 -31.70 -7.91 21.53
C LYS A 199 -30.48 -7.18 22.11
N ALA A 200 -29.93 -6.22 21.37
CA ALA A 200 -29.05 -5.21 21.97
C ALA A 200 -29.77 -4.52 23.16
N SER A 201 -29.04 -4.20 24.23
CA SER A 201 -29.67 -3.61 25.43
C SER A 201 -30.09 -2.15 25.23
N LYS A 202 -29.40 -1.45 24.32
CA LYS A 202 -29.69 -0.08 23.92
C LYS A 202 -29.23 0.10 22.48
N VAL A 203 -30.05 0.73 21.64
CA VAL A 203 -29.70 1.04 20.24
C VAL A 203 -29.86 2.53 20.05
N ILE A 204 -28.80 3.20 19.61
CA ILE A 204 -28.81 4.61 19.28
C ILE A 204 -28.39 4.76 17.83
N LEU A 205 -29.26 5.34 17.02
CA LEU A 205 -29.03 5.59 15.60
C LEU A 205 -28.82 7.08 15.39
N SER A 206 -27.85 7.44 14.55
CA SER A 206 -27.50 8.84 14.33
C SER A 206 -27.22 9.15 12.87
N ASP A 207 -27.63 10.34 12.45
CA ASP A 207 -27.37 10.85 11.11
C ASP A 207 -27.24 12.37 11.11
N GLY A 208 -26.48 12.91 10.15
CA GLY A 208 -26.19 14.33 10.02
C GLY A 208 -27.28 15.11 9.27
N ASP A 209 -28.14 14.42 8.50
CA ASP A 209 -29.22 15.03 7.74
C ASP A 209 -30.60 14.80 8.37
N LEU A 210 -31.43 15.86 8.43
CA LEU A 210 -32.76 15.82 9.04
C LEU A 210 -33.78 15.03 8.21
N SER A 211 -33.68 15.01 6.89
CA SER A 211 -34.56 14.23 6.01
C SER A 211 -34.27 12.74 6.15
N THR A 212 -32.99 12.36 6.23
CA THR A 212 -32.58 10.99 6.54
C THR A 212 -33.05 10.57 7.92
N LEU A 213 -32.88 11.42 8.94
CA LEU A 213 -33.37 11.14 10.28
C LEU A 213 -34.90 10.92 10.31
N ALA A 214 -35.67 11.73 9.57
CA ALA A 214 -37.12 11.56 9.46
C ALA A 214 -37.49 10.24 8.76
N ASN A 215 -36.81 9.90 7.66
CA ASN A 215 -37.02 8.63 6.95
C ASN A 215 -36.65 7.41 7.80
N MET A 216 -35.56 7.51 8.56
CA MET A 216 -35.12 6.46 9.48
C MET A 216 -36.17 6.20 10.56
N LYS A 217 -36.73 7.25 11.17
CA LYS A 217 -37.82 7.11 12.16
C LYS A 217 -39.04 6.45 11.55
N PHE A 218 -39.45 6.89 10.35
CA PHE A 218 -40.54 6.26 9.62
C PHE A 218 -40.27 4.76 9.35
N ASN A 219 -39.06 4.40 8.96
CA ASN A 219 -38.68 3.00 8.77
C ASN A 219 -38.70 2.17 10.06
N LEU A 220 -38.32 2.74 11.20
CA LEU A 220 -38.43 2.06 12.50
C LEU A 220 -39.90 1.79 12.86
N GLU A 221 -40.77 2.78 12.67
CA GLU A 221 -42.22 2.67 12.89
C GLU A 221 -42.86 1.63 11.95
N LEU A 222 -42.47 1.62 10.67
CA LEU A 222 -42.91 0.64 9.68
C LEU A 222 -42.60 -0.81 10.09
N ASN A 223 -41.56 -1.02 10.91
CA ASN A 223 -41.17 -2.33 11.43
C ASN A 223 -41.54 -2.52 12.91
N HIS A 224 -42.46 -1.71 13.42
CA HIS A 224 -43.03 -1.80 14.78
C HIS A 224 -42.01 -1.66 15.92
N LEU A 225 -40.96 -0.84 15.74
CA LEU A 225 -40.07 -0.45 16.83
C LEU A 225 -40.49 0.87 17.46
N ASN A 226 -40.47 0.93 18.79
CA ASN A 226 -40.82 2.13 19.56
C ASN A 226 -39.62 3.10 19.63
N ILE A 227 -39.88 4.38 19.39
CA ILE A 227 -38.89 5.46 19.45
C ILE A 227 -39.05 6.22 20.77
N GLU A 228 -37.93 6.56 21.44
CA GLU A 228 -37.90 7.17 22.78
C GLU A 228 -38.69 8.51 22.89
N THR A 229 -38.99 9.19 21.78
CA THR A 229 -39.69 10.49 21.79
C THR A 229 -41.19 10.42 22.08
N ASP A 230 -41.81 9.24 22.05
CA ASP A 230 -43.28 9.11 21.92
C ASP A 230 -43.99 8.40 23.09
N MET A 231 -43.37 8.25 24.27
CA MET A 231 -43.98 7.48 25.38
C MET A 231 -44.32 8.31 26.65
N PRO A 232 -45.56 8.18 27.17
CA PRO A 232 -45.87 8.48 28.56
C PRO A 232 -45.13 7.53 29.51
N GLN A 233 -44.66 8.03 30.65
CA GLN A 233 -43.90 7.27 31.64
C GLN A 233 -44.71 6.06 32.16
N GLY A 234 -44.26 4.82 31.90
CA GLY A 234 -44.74 3.65 32.67
C GLY A 234 -44.95 2.29 31.98
N SER A 235 -44.47 2.01 30.76
CA SER A 235 -44.54 0.62 30.22
C SER A 235 -43.22 -0.15 30.37
N GLU A 236 -43.31 -1.37 30.91
CA GLU A 236 -42.17 -2.29 31.06
C GLU A 236 -41.93 -3.11 29.76
N ASN A 237 -40.90 -2.68 29.00
CA ASN A 237 -40.23 -3.31 27.82
C ASN A 237 -41.01 -3.44 26.48
N PRO A 238 -40.37 -3.22 25.29
CA PRO A 238 -39.05 -3.74 24.90
C PRO A 238 -38.10 -2.75 24.17
N ILE A 239 -36.78 -3.02 24.20
CA ILE A 239 -35.67 -2.42 23.41
C ILE A 239 -35.93 -1.00 22.87
N MET A 240 -35.46 -0.01 23.61
CA MET A 240 -35.58 1.40 23.26
C MET A 240 -34.56 1.75 22.16
N VAL A 241 -35.06 2.13 20.98
CA VAL A 241 -34.24 2.70 19.90
C VAL A 241 -34.32 4.23 20.00
N LYS A 242 -33.17 4.88 20.11
CA LYS A 242 -33.06 6.34 20.14
C LYS A 242 -32.51 6.84 18.81
N CYS A 243 -33.22 7.76 18.15
CA CYS A 243 -32.71 8.46 16.97
C CYS A 243 -32.16 9.83 17.37
N MET A 244 -30.96 10.18 16.90
CA MET A 244 -30.27 11.42 17.26
C MET A 244 -29.73 12.12 16.01
N HIS A 245 -29.98 13.43 15.91
CA HIS A 245 -29.32 14.27 14.90
C HIS A 245 -27.87 14.53 15.32
N LEU A 246 -26.91 14.16 14.47
CA LEU A 246 -25.48 14.20 14.77
C LEU A 246 -24.63 14.59 13.54
N PRO A 247 -24.59 15.87 13.16
CA PRO A 247 -23.67 16.36 12.13
C PRO A 247 -22.22 16.28 12.65
N TRP A 248 -21.37 15.48 12.01
CA TRP A 248 -20.03 15.19 12.52
C TRP A 248 -19.17 16.44 12.67
N GLU A 249 -19.33 17.41 11.78
CA GLU A 249 -18.56 18.65 11.67
C GLU A 249 -18.76 19.54 12.90
N SER A 250 -20.00 19.64 13.38
CA SER A 250 -20.41 20.60 14.42
C SER A 250 -20.76 19.97 15.76
N THR A 251 -20.76 18.64 15.87
CA THR A 251 -21.01 17.94 17.13
C THR A 251 -19.93 18.25 18.17
N SER A 252 -20.36 18.58 19.39
CA SER A 252 -19.48 18.87 20.54
C SER A 252 -19.02 17.61 21.28
N GLU A 253 -17.87 17.67 21.93
CA GLU A 253 -17.34 16.54 22.71
C GLU A 253 -18.26 16.14 23.87
N SER A 254 -18.88 17.11 24.54
CA SER A 254 -19.80 16.85 25.66
C SER A 254 -21.01 16.03 25.23
N GLN A 255 -21.57 16.30 24.04
CA GLN A 255 -22.70 15.54 23.49
C GLN A 255 -22.32 14.07 23.21
N LEU A 256 -21.07 13.80 22.85
CA LEU A 256 -20.58 12.45 22.53
C LEU A 256 -20.21 11.65 23.80
N GLN A 257 -19.67 12.32 24.82
CA GLN A 257 -19.26 11.68 26.08
C GLN A 257 -20.43 11.04 26.83
N ASP A 258 -21.65 11.53 26.67
CA ASP A 258 -22.86 11.00 27.33
C ASP A 258 -23.38 9.68 26.72
N ILE A 259 -22.91 9.29 25.52
CA ILE A 259 -23.45 8.15 24.76
C ILE A 259 -22.93 6.81 25.29
N VAL A 260 -21.66 6.78 25.74
CA VAL A 260 -20.93 5.63 26.33
C VAL A 260 -21.32 4.26 25.77
N PRO A 261 -21.09 3.99 24.47
CA PRO A 261 -21.45 2.69 23.87
C PRO A 261 -20.51 1.56 24.32
N ASP A 262 -20.98 0.32 24.20
CA ASP A 262 -20.13 -0.87 24.20
C ASP A 262 -19.64 -1.19 22.78
N VAL A 263 -20.50 -0.93 21.79
CA VAL A 263 -20.21 -1.16 20.37
C VAL A 263 -20.59 0.07 19.56
N VAL A 264 -19.67 0.54 18.72
CA VAL A 264 -19.94 1.55 17.68
C VAL A 264 -20.08 0.84 16.33
N LEU A 265 -20.98 1.29 15.47
CA LEU A 265 -21.21 0.73 14.15
C LEU A 265 -21.22 1.84 13.10
N GLY A 266 -20.83 1.50 11.88
CA GLY A 266 -20.96 2.40 10.73
C GLY A 266 -20.91 1.62 9.43
N ALA A 267 -21.82 1.94 8.51
CA ALA A 267 -21.91 1.31 7.21
C ALA A 267 -21.76 2.35 6.10
N ASP A 268 -20.77 2.16 5.23
CA ASP A 268 -20.45 3.06 4.12
C ASP A 268 -20.14 4.51 4.50
N VAL A 269 -19.64 4.74 5.72
CA VAL A 269 -19.31 6.09 6.24
C VAL A 269 -17.95 6.63 5.77
N ILE A 270 -17.18 5.84 5.00
CA ILE A 270 -15.86 6.20 4.47
C ILE A 270 -15.98 6.46 2.96
N TYR A 271 -16.48 7.64 2.58
CA TYR A 271 -16.71 7.97 1.16
C TYR A 271 -16.28 9.39 0.77
N ASP A 272 -16.48 10.39 1.64
CA ASP A 272 -16.08 11.78 1.39
C ASP A 272 -14.84 12.16 2.22
N PRO A 273 -13.68 12.44 1.59
CA PRO A 273 -12.48 12.92 2.27
C PRO A 273 -12.69 14.11 3.21
N VAL A 274 -13.62 15.02 2.89
CA VAL A 274 -13.89 16.22 3.69
C VAL A 274 -14.46 15.86 5.07
N CYS A 275 -15.28 14.81 5.14
CA CYS A 275 -15.93 14.36 6.37
C CYS A 275 -15.02 13.47 7.25
N LEU A 276 -13.96 12.86 6.69
CA LEU A 276 -13.13 11.89 7.40
C LEU A 276 -12.46 12.40 8.69
N PRO A 277 -11.88 13.62 8.74
CA PRO A 277 -11.32 14.15 10.00
C PRO A 277 -12.37 14.24 11.11
N HIS A 278 -13.61 14.59 10.75
CA HIS A 278 -14.72 14.69 11.69
C HIS A 278 -15.21 13.32 12.15
N LEU A 279 -15.34 12.36 11.24
CA LEU A 279 -15.66 10.96 11.56
C LEU A 279 -14.63 10.35 12.52
N VAL A 280 -13.33 10.52 12.23
CA VAL A 280 -12.26 9.99 13.10
C VAL A 280 -12.27 10.65 14.47
N ARG A 281 -12.53 11.96 14.56
CA ARG A 281 -12.73 12.65 15.85
C ARG A 281 -13.88 12.02 16.65
N VAL A 282 -15.03 11.79 16.02
CA VAL A 282 -16.20 11.17 16.66
C VAL A 282 -15.86 9.76 17.16
N LEU A 283 -15.22 8.94 16.33
CA LEU A 283 -14.78 7.59 16.70
C LEU A 283 -13.80 7.62 17.88
N ALA A 284 -12.81 8.52 17.85
CA ALA A 284 -11.83 8.66 18.92
C ALA A 284 -12.48 9.00 20.26
N ILE A 285 -13.46 9.92 20.28
CA ILE A 285 -14.17 10.29 21.51
C ILE A 285 -15.03 9.13 22.03
N LEU A 286 -15.76 8.44 21.15
CA LEU A 286 -16.65 7.35 21.55
C LEU A 286 -15.87 6.10 22.03
N LEU A 287 -14.66 5.89 21.52
CA LEU A 287 -13.82 4.75 21.89
C LEU A 287 -12.91 5.03 23.09
N ASN A 288 -12.52 6.29 23.34
CA ASN A 288 -11.70 6.68 24.48
C ASN A 288 -12.54 6.85 25.75
N ARG A 289 -12.56 5.83 26.62
CA ARG A 289 -13.09 5.96 27.99
C ARG A 289 -12.09 6.70 28.88
N THR A 290 -12.08 8.04 28.87
CA THR A 290 -11.48 8.76 30.01
C THR A 290 -12.37 8.54 31.22
N LYS A 291 -11.86 7.92 32.29
CA LYS A 291 -12.56 7.86 33.58
C LYS A 291 -12.84 9.30 34.05
N SER A 292 -14.05 9.79 33.87
CA SER A 292 -14.58 10.93 34.60
C SER A 292 -14.99 10.51 36.02
N ASP A 293 -14.06 9.92 36.76
CA ASP A 293 -14.15 9.83 38.22
C ASP A 293 -13.11 10.80 38.81
N SER A 294 -13.29 12.10 38.54
CA SER A 294 -12.77 13.14 39.42
C SER A 294 -13.95 13.67 40.22
N CYS A 295 -14.00 13.28 41.49
CA CYS A 295 -14.86 13.87 42.50
C CYS A 295 -14.91 15.39 42.34
N LYS A 296 -16.11 15.95 42.23
CA LYS A 296 -16.32 17.38 42.48
C LYS A 296 -15.86 17.67 43.91
N PRO A 297 -14.91 18.60 44.16
CA PRO A 297 -14.73 19.14 45.49
C PRO A 297 -15.87 20.14 45.71
N GLU A 298 -16.78 19.81 46.63
CA GLU A 298 -17.62 20.83 47.24
C GLU A 298 -16.74 21.75 48.09
N ASN A 299 -16.84 23.04 47.80
CA ASN A 299 -16.58 24.21 48.65
C ASN A 299 -15.17 24.40 49.27
N GLY A 300 -14.52 25.46 48.79
CA GLY A 300 -13.91 26.53 49.61
C GLY A 300 -12.82 26.15 50.60
N ASP A 301 -11.56 26.37 50.24
CA ASP A 301 -10.75 27.42 50.86
C ASP A 301 -9.36 27.50 50.22
N ALA A 302 -8.85 28.72 50.10
CA ALA A 302 -7.54 29.05 49.55
C ALA A 302 -6.41 28.55 50.46
N CYS A 303 -5.30 28.06 49.89
CA CYS A 303 -3.95 28.67 49.99
C CYS A 303 -2.79 27.73 49.58
N ASP A 304 -1.83 28.36 48.89
CA ASP A 304 -0.36 28.23 48.91
C ASP A 304 0.41 27.09 48.21
N GLU A 305 1.50 27.53 47.58
CA GLU A 305 2.52 26.78 46.83
C GLU A 305 3.47 26.03 47.78
N SER A 306 3.83 24.79 47.44
CA SER A 306 5.22 24.29 47.37
C SER A 306 5.34 22.76 47.48
N VAL A 307 6.13 22.21 46.55
CA VAL A 307 6.99 21.01 46.62
C VAL A 307 6.55 19.83 47.51
N GLY A 308 6.23 18.69 46.90
CA GLY A 308 6.13 17.43 47.65
C GLY A 308 5.76 16.19 46.86
N ARG A 309 6.77 15.46 46.40
CA ARG A 309 6.74 14.06 45.94
C ARG A 309 5.87 13.21 46.88
N CYS A 310 4.78 12.61 46.41
CA CYS A 310 4.03 11.64 47.20
C CYS A 310 3.69 10.36 46.44
N LYS A 311 4.16 9.25 47.01
CA LYS A 311 3.93 7.86 46.61
C LYS A 311 2.42 7.55 46.65
N VAL A 312 1.90 6.92 45.61
CA VAL A 312 0.58 6.27 45.68
C VAL A 312 0.79 4.82 46.11
N VAL A 313 0.30 4.52 47.31
CA VAL A 313 0.17 3.18 47.88
C VAL A 313 -1.10 2.56 47.30
N TYR A 314 -0.96 1.36 46.72
CA TYR A 314 -2.09 0.54 46.28
C TYR A 314 -2.88 0.03 47.49
N ASN A 315 -4.16 0.40 47.57
CA ASN A 315 -5.14 -0.31 48.39
C ASN A 315 -6.19 -0.93 47.46
N GLY A 316 -6.12 -2.25 47.30
CA GLY A 316 -7.11 -3.03 46.58
C GLY A 316 -8.38 -3.24 47.39
N ARG A 317 -9.53 -3.06 46.74
CA ARG A 317 -10.74 -3.83 47.02
C ARG A 317 -11.31 -4.29 45.69
N ALA A 318 -11.38 -5.61 45.55
CA ALA A 318 -11.96 -6.31 44.43
C ALA A 318 -13.49 -6.34 44.59
N ASP A 319 -14.21 -5.74 43.64
CA ASP A 319 -15.38 -6.35 43.04
C ASP A 319 -15.73 -5.58 41.75
N GLY A 320 -15.85 -6.28 40.62
CA GLY A 320 -16.22 -5.66 39.35
C GLY A 320 -15.70 -6.40 38.13
N LYS A 321 -16.60 -7.11 37.42
CA LYS A 321 -16.35 -7.60 36.06
C LYS A 321 -15.74 -6.45 35.23
N SER A 322 -14.52 -6.63 34.73
CA SER A 322 -13.91 -5.67 33.81
C SER A 322 -14.81 -5.53 32.59
N LYS A 323 -15.55 -4.42 32.47
CA LYS A 323 -16.28 -4.10 31.24
C LYS A 323 -15.24 -3.99 30.12
N GLU A 324 -15.40 -4.80 29.08
CA GLU A 324 -14.58 -4.73 27.87
C GLU A 324 -14.54 -3.28 27.34
N ALA A 325 -13.40 -2.90 26.77
CA ALA A 325 -13.25 -1.62 26.09
C ALA A 325 -14.23 -1.55 24.90
N PRO A 326 -14.76 -0.35 24.58
CA PRO A 326 -15.65 -0.20 23.44
C PRO A 326 -14.91 -0.53 22.14
N VAL A 327 -15.64 -1.09 21.16
CA VAL A 327 -15.10 -1.42 19.83
C VAL A 327 -16.02 -0.84 18.76
N ALA A 328 -15.47 -0.31 17.67
CA ALA A 328 -16.26 0.05 16.49
C ALA A 328 -16.18 -1.03 15.42
N TYR A 329 -17.28 -1.35 14.75
CA TYR A 329 -17.32 -2.18 13.54
C TYR A 329 -17.73 -1.32 12.36
N ILE A 330 -16.81 -1.10 11.42
CA ILE A 330 -17.07 -0.31 10.21
C ILE A 330 -17.06 -1.21 8.99
N ALA A 331 -18.17 -1.26 8.27
CA ALA A 331 -18.31 -1.92 6.98
C ALA A 331 -18.27 -0.90 5.84
N TYR A 332 -17.53 -1.18 4.77
CA TYR A 332 -17.36 -0.25 3.66
C TYR A 332 -17.02 -0.98 2.35
N VAL A 333 -17.21 -0.27 1.23
CA VAL A 333 -16.72 -0.66 -0.10
C VAL A 333 -15.61 0.31 -0.51
N ILE A 334 -14.42 -0.20 -0.84
CA ILE A 334 -13.32 0.64 -1.36
C ILE A 334 -13.68 1.10 -2.77
N ARG A 335 -14.16 2.35 -2.89
CA ARG A 335 -14.44 3.01 -4.17
C ARG A 335 -13.24 3.78 -4.69
N ASN A 336 -12.51 4.44 -3.78
CA ASN A 336 -11.27 5.15 -4.03
C ASN A 336 -10.26 4.77 -2.94
N ILE A 337 -9.12 4.23 -3.36
CA ILE A 337 -8.07 3.81 -2.44
C ILE A 337 -7.44 4.98 -1.69
N GLU A 338 -7.33 6.16 -2.31
CA GLU A 338 -6.76 7.36 -1.70
C GLU A 338 -7.62 7.86 -0.53
N THR A 339 -8.95 7.85 -0.68
CA THR A 339 -9.89 8.20 0.40
C THR A 339 -9.73 7.24 1.58
N PHE A 340 -9.57 5.95 1.29
CA PHE A 340 -9.41 4.93 2.32
C PHE A 340 -8.06 5.05 3.04
N ASP A 341 -6.97 5.24 2.31
CA ASP A 341 -5.63 5.47 2.88
C ASP A 341 -5.60 6.74 3.72
N TYR A 342 -6.33 7.79 3.30
CA TYR A 342 -6.48 9.00 4.09
C TYR A 342 -7.21 8.73 5.41
N PHE A 343 -8.31 7.96 5.40
CA PHE A 343 -8.98 7.51 6.63
C PHE A 343 -8.03 6.74 7.57
N LEU A 344 -7.25 5.79 7.04
CA LEU A 344 -6.28 5.04 7.84
C LEU A 344 -5.22 5.96 8.46
N SER A 345 -4.75 6.95 7.71
CA SER A 345 -3.78 7.93 8.20
C SER A 345 -4.32 8.77 9.35
N LEU A 346 -5.59 9.21 9.26
CA LEU A 346 -6.26 9.99 10.30
C LEU A 346 -6.53 9.14 11.55
N ALA A 347 -7.02 7.92 11.38
CA ALA A 347 -7.26 7.01 12.49
C ALA A 347 -5.97 6.71 13.28
N LYS A 348 -4.86 6.50 12.57
CA LYS A 348 -3.53 6.34 13.19
C LYS A 348 -3.10 7.59 13.97
N GLN A 349 -3.35 8.80 13.43
CA GLN A 349 -3.07 10.05 14.14
C GLN A 349 -3.93 10.21 15.41
N ALA A 350 -5.12 9.61 15.44
CA ALA A 350 -6.03 9.62 16.57
C ALA A 350 -5.83 8.45 17.55
N ASN A 351 -4.74 7.67 17.42
CA ASN A 351 -4.44 6.48 18.24
C ASN A 351 -5.57 5.43 18.23
N LEU A 352 -6.17 5.24 17.06
CA LEU A 352 -7.16 4.20 16.81
C LEU A 352 -6.49 3.03 16.10
N ASP A 353 -6.48 1.86 16.75
CA ASP A 353 -6.03 0.63 16.12
C ASP A 353 -7.14 0.05 15.25
N ILE A 354 -6.78 -0.36 14.03
CA ILE A 354 -7.72 -0.84 13.01
C ILE A 354 -7.31 -2.24 12.58
N MET A 355 -8.13 -3.22 12.91
CA MET A 355 -7.94 -4.62 12.52
C MET A 355 -8.93 -5.03 11.44
N ASP A 356 -8.44 -5.62 10.35
CA ASP A 356 -9.28 -6.22 9.32
C ASP A 356 -9.83 -7.57 9.79
N LEU A 357 -11.16 -7.69 9.82
CA LEU A 357 -11.88 -8.86 10.30
C LEU A 357 -12.54 -9.67 9.18
N SER A 358 -12.37 -9.26 7.92
CA SER A 358 -13.09 -9.80 6.76
C SER A 358 -12.92 -11.31 6.59
N ASP A 359 -11.74 -11.85 6.90
CA ASP A 359 -11.49 -13.29 6.86
C ASP A 359 -11.96 -14.04 8.13
N SER A 360 -11.97 -13.36 9.27
CA SER A 360 -12.26 -13.96 10.58
C SER A 360 -13.74 -13.98 10.94
N LEU A 361 -14.53 -13.04 10.41
CA LEU A 361 -15.96 -12.89 10.68
C LEU A 361 -16.76 -12.95 9.38
N LYS A 362 -16.87 -14.15 8.81
CA LYS A 362 -17.65 -14.36 7.57
C LYS A 362 -19.14 -14.47 7.88
N PRO A 363 -20.02 -13.68 7.24
CA PRO A 363 -21.46 -13.82 7.41
C PRO A 363 -22.00 -15.15 6.81
N LEU A 364 -23.20 -15.55 7.22
CA LEU A 364 -23.83 -16.82 6.84
C LEU A 364 -24.44 -16.86 5.42
N ASN A 365 -24.24 -15.82 4.60
CA ASN A 365 -24.84 -15.66 3.27
C ASN A 365 -26.39 -15.67 3.31
N LEU A 366 -26.97 -14.86 4.20
CA LEU A 366 -28.42 -14.73 4.43
C LEU A 366 -29.13 -13.98 3.29
N LEU A 367 -28.40 -13.22 2.48
CA LEU A 367 -28.90 -12.44 1.33
C LEU A 367 -28.62 -13.11 -0.02
N ARG A 368 -28.53 -14.45 -0.05
CA ARG A 368 -28.21 -15.24 -1.26
C ARG A 368 -29.00 -14.91 -2.53
N TYR A 369 -30.23 -14.37 -2.38
CA TYR A 369 -31.09 -13.98 -3.50
C TYR A 369 -30.70 -12.62 -4.11
N MET A 370 -30.01 -11.76 -3.37
CA MET A 370 -29.62 -10.42 -3.78
C MET A 370 -28.30 -10.48 -4.54
N GLN A 371 -28.36 -10.97 -5.79
CA GLN A 371 -27.18 -11.17 -6.61
C GLN A 371 -26.51 -9.86 -7.02
N SER A 372 -27.27 -8.76 -7.12
CA SER A 372 -26.71 -7.43 -7.39
C SER A 372 -25.70 -7.01 -6.30
N TYR A 373 -26.02 -7.32 -5.05
CA TYR A 373 -25.17 -7.15 -3.89
C TYR A 373 -24.00 -8.16 -3.89
N ASN A 374 -24.24 -9.44 -4.17
CA ASN A 374 -23.17 -10.44 -4.17
C ASN A 374 -22.11 -10.22 -5.28
N GLN A 375 -22.51 -9.71 -6.44
CA GLN A 375 -21.59 -9.38 -7.55
C GLN A 375 -20.69 -8.19 -7.22
N THR A 376 -21.23 -7.19 -6.51
CA THR A 376 -20.41 -6.09 -5.98
C THR A 376 -19.45 -6.60 -4.90
N HIS A 377 -19.88 -7.51 -4.03
CA HIS A 377 -19.03 -8.11 -3.00
C HIS A 377 -17.87 -8.99 -3.53
N GLN A 378 -18.00 -9.57 -4.72
CA GLN A 378 -16.93 -10.34 -5.39
C GLN A 378 -15.91 -9.45 -6.12
N GLN A 379 -16.31 -8.26 -6.57
CA GLN A 379 -15.43 -7.32 -7.29
C GLN A 379 -14.81 -6.26 -6.39
N SER A 380 -15.47 -5.93 -5.28
CA SER A 380 -14.99 -5.03 -4.24
C SER A 380 -15.22 -5.69 -2.88
N HIS A 381 -14.15 -6.27 -2.32
CA HIS A 381 -14.18 -6.98 -1.04
C HIS A 381 -14.92 -6.16 0.03
N GLY A 382 -16.18 -6.51 0.33
CA GLY A 382 -16.90 -5.95 1.47
C GLY A 382 -16.06 -6.22 2.71
N SER A 383 -15.51 -5.16 3.27
CA SER A 383 -14.47 -5.24 4.28
C SER A 383 -15.03 -4.76 5.60
N ILE A 384 -14.76 -5.50 6.68
CA ILE A 384 -15.12 -5.07 8.03
C ILE A 384 -13.86 -4.87 8.85
N ARG A 385 -13.81 -3.74 9.54
CA ARG A 385 -12.72 -3.43 10.46
C ARG A 385 -13.24 -3.23 11.87
N SER A 386 -12.56 -3.82 12.85
CA SER A 386 -12.73 -3.42 14.25
C SER A 386 -11.78 -2.28 14.59
N ILE A 387 -12.31 -1.24 15.23
CA ILE A 387 -11.53 -0.10 15.70
C ILE A 387 -11.55 -0.07 17.23
N ARG A 388 -10.38 0.02 17.87
CA ARG A 388 -10.27 0.15 19.34
C ARG A 388 -9.43 1.36 19.70
N SER A 389 -9.77 1.98 20.82
CA SER A 389 -8.91 2.93 21.51
C SER A 389 -7.72 2.17 22.12
N GLU A 390 -6.49 2.59 21.81
CA GLU A 390 -5.31 2.04 22.46
C GLU A 390 -5.31 2.43 23.95
N MET A 391 -5.23 1.43 24.84
CA MET A 391 -4.75 1.69 26.20
C MET A 391 -3.32 2.24 26.09
N VAL A 392 -3.09 3.43 26.65
CA VAL A 392 -1.75 4.04 26.74
C VAL A 392 -0.79 3.03 27.39
N GLY A 393 0.05 2.39 26.58
CA GLY A 393 1.10 1.49 27.07
C GLY A 393 1.58 0.39 26.12
N SER A 394 2.12 0.73 24.94
CA SER A 394 3.36 0.17 24.33
C SER A 394 3.35 0.41 22.81
N GLU A 395 4.12 1.40 22.33
CA GLU A 395 4.17 1.78 20.91
C GLU A 395 4.70 0.63 20.02
N ILE A 396 3.97 0.30 18.94
CA ILE A 396 4.51 -0.45 17.80
C ILE A 396 5.46 0.50 17.06
N VAL A 397 6.75 0.25 17.18
CA VAL A 397 7.80 1.04 16.52
C VAL A 397 7.95 0.62 15.06
N GLU A 398 7.86 1.55 14.13
CA GLU A 398 8.15 1.29 12.72
C GLU A 398 9.66 1.32 12.45
N VAL A 399 10.23 0.19 12.08
CA VAL A 399 11.68 0.07 11.87
C VAL A 399 12.07 0.42 10.43
N ILE A 400 13.11 1.24 10.28
CA ILE A 400 13.76 1.61 9.03
C ILE A 400 15.18 1.04 9.01
N HIS A 401 15.45 0.13 8.09
CA HIS A 401 16.75 -0.50 7.90
C HIS A 401 17.54 0.20 6.80
N SER A 402 18.72 0.71 7.15
CA SER A 402 19.71 1.26 6.23
C SER A 402 20.82 0.26 6.00
N TRP A 403 20.89 -0.34 4.81
CA TRP A 403 21.93 -1.30 4.46
C TRP A 403 23.04 -0.63 3.66
N SER A 404 24.29 -0.76 4.10
CA SER A 404 25.43 -0.10 3.45
C SER A 404 26.72 -0.92 3.50
N ALA A 405 27.66 -0.58 2.61
CA ALA A 405 29.05 -0.98 2.76
C ALA A 405 29.79 -0.02 3.73
N PRO A 406 30.91 -0.42 4.35
CA PRO A 406 31.74 0.48 5.13
C PRO A 406 32.16 1.72 4.31
N ARG A 407 32.30 2.87 4.99
CA ARG A 407 32.71 4.15 4.39
C ARG A 407 31.76 4.69 3.29
N SER A 408 30.51 4.20 3.21
CA SER A 408 29.50 4.68 2.25
C SER A 408 28.69 5.92 2.70
N LEU A 409 29.18 6.70 3.67
CA LEU A 409 28.43 7.78 4.35
C LEU A 409 27.25 7.32 5.22
N SER A 410 27.18 6.03 5.57
CA SER A 410 26.10 5.51 6.40
C SER A 410 25.99 6.18 7.77
N THR A 411 27.11 6.58 8.39
CA THR A 411 27.10 7.36 9.63
C THR A 411 26.57 8.79 9.42
N SER A 412 26.87 9.44 8.29
CA SER A 412 26.27 10.74 7.94
C SER A 412 24.76 10.62 7.77
N THR A 413 24.30 9.56 7.10
CA THR A 413 22.86 9.27 6.95
C THR A 413 22.21 8.97 8.30
N MET A 414 22.89 8.24 9.20
CA MET A 414 22.42 8.02 10.56
C MET A 414 22.26 9.32 11.34
N TYR A 415 23.26 10.23 11.28
CA TYR A 415 23.19 11.53 11.94
C TYR A 415 22.06 12.40 11.38
N SER A 416 21.86 12.36 10.07
CA SER A 416 20.75 13.02 9.38
C SER A 416 19.39 12.53 9.88
N PHE A 417 19.16 11.21 9.95
CA PHE A 417 17.92 10.67 10.50
C PHE A 417 17.77 11.00 11.99
N ALA A 418 18.85 11.00 12.77
CA ALA A 418 18.81 11.36 14.19
C ALA A 418 18.35 12.81 14.49
N GLN A 419 18.26 13.68 13.48
CA GLN A 419 17.74 15.05 13.64
C GLN A 419 16.21 15.12 13.58
N ARG A 420 15.53 14.02 13.29
CA ARG A 420 14.07 13.99 13.30
C ARG A 420 13.57 13.86 14.73
N ASP A 421 12.48 14.54 15.03
CA ASP A 421 11.82 14.51 16.34
C ASP A 421 10.98 13.23 16.59
N ASP A 422 10.75 12.43 15.54
CA ASP A 422 9.89 11.25 15.56
C ASP A 422 10.63 9.92 15.45
N ILE A 423 11.97 9.92 15.60
CA ILE A 423 12.80 8.73 15.39
C ILE A 423 13.81 8.51 16.51
N GLU A 424 14.04 7.24 16.84
CA GLU A 424 15.22 6.80 17.59
C GLU A 424 16.18 6.03 16.70
N VAL A 425 17.46 5.98 17.06
CA VAL A 425 18.52 5.50 16.17
C VAL A 425 19.36 4.42 16.86
N LEU A 426 19.63 3.34 16.13
CA LEU A 426 20.55 2.28 16.51
C LEU A 426 21.74 2.22 15.54
N ASP A 427 22.94 2.36 16.08
CA ASP A 427 24.19 2.21 15.33
C ASP A 427 24.65 0.74 15.33
N GLU A 428 24.61 0.10 14.17
CA GLU A 428 25.06 -1.29 13.90
C GLU A 428 24.68 -2.31 14.99
N PRO A 429 23.38 -2.50 15.29
CA PRO A 429 22.95 -3.35 16.40
C PRO A 429 23.38 -4.82 16.25
N LEU A 430 23.65 -5.29 15.02
CA LEU A 430 24.08 -6.65 14.74
C LEU A 430 25.61 -6.87 14.85
N TYR A 431 26.39 -5.84 15.16
CA TYR A 431 27.85 -5.94 15.08
C TYR A 431 28.46 -6.92 16.11
N ALA A 432 27.86 -7.01 17.30
CA ALA A 432 28.27 -7.98 18.33
C ALA A 432 28.06 -9.42 17.87
N ASN A 433 26.90 -9.71 17.28
CA ASN A 433 26.61 -11.01 16.67
C ASN A 433 27.60 -11.33 15.55
N PHE A 434 27.90 -10.37 14.66
CA PHE A 434 28.88 -10.55 13.60
C PHE A 434 30.27 -10.93 14.13
N LEU A 435 30.79 -10.20 15.13
CA LEU A 435 32.09 -10.53 15.72
C LEU A 435 32.05 -11.90 16.42
N ARG A 436 30.98 -12.21 17.16
CA ARG A 436 30.81 -13.53 17.80
C ARG A 436 30.88 -14.67 16.78
N VAL A 437 30.11 -14.58 15.69
CA VAL A 437 29.99 -15.63 14.67
C VAL A 437 31.25 -15.77 13.82
N THR A 438 31.85 -14.65 13.39
CA THR A 438 33.01 -14.69 12.48
C THR A 438 34.34 -14.92 13.17
N GLY A 439 34.44 -14.64 14.47
CA GLY A 439 35.71 -14.73 15.20
C GLY A 439 36.72 -13.63 14.86
N LEU A 440 36.37 -12.66 14.00
CA LEU A 440 37.30 -11.60 13.56
C LEU A 440 37.82 -10.75 14.72
N ASP A 441 39.14 -10.60 14.81
CA ASP A 441 39.73 -9.80 15.87
C ASP A 441 39.63 -8.30 15.59
N ARG A 442 39.30 -7.54 16.64
CA ARG A 442 39.20 -6.08 16.63
C ARG A 442 39.67 -5.55 17.99
N PRO A 443 40.31 -4.36 18.05
CA PRO A 443 40.80 -3.80 19.31
C PRO A 443 39.74 -3.72 20.41
N TYR A 444 38.49 -3.44 20.02
CA TYR A 444 37.33 -3.30 20.91
C TYR A 444 36.45 -4.56 21.00
N ARG A 445 36.89 -5.72 20.47
CA ARG A 445 36.07 -6.95 20.41
C ARG A 445 35.56 -7.40 21.79
N LYS A 446 36.45 -7.48 22.78
CA LYS A 446 36.10 -7.94 24.14
C LYS A 446 35.10 -7.01 24.82
N GLU A 447 35.33 -5.70 24.71
CA GLU A 447 34.45 -4.69 25.28
C GLU A 447 33.06 -4.72 24.60
N LEU A 448 33.04 -4.79 23.27
CA LEU A 448 31.81 -4.84 22.49
C LEU A 448 30.95 -6.06 22.84
N LEU A 449 31.54 -7.26 22.89
CA LEU A 449 30.83 -8.49 23.27
C LEU A 449 30.35 -8.50 24.72
N SER A 450 30.96 -7.68 25.60
CA SER A 450 30.54 -7.55 27.00
C SER A 450 29.40 -6.55 27.20
N LYS A 451 29.27 -5.55 26.32
CA LYS A 451 28.33 -4.43 26.46
C LYS A 451 27.10 -4.52 25.55
N MET A 452 27.17 -5.29 24.46
CA MET A 452 26.08 -5.44 23.50
C MET A 452 25.56 -6.88 23.47
N GLU A 453 24.26 -7.04 23.24
CA GLU A 453 23.67 -8.36 23.01
C GLU A 453 24.30 -8.99 21.76
N SER A 454 24.83 -10.20 21.91
CA SER A 454 25.55 -10.91 20.86
C SER A 454 24.68 -11.94 20.16
N ASP A 455 23.54 -12.34 20.73
CA ASP A 455 22.55 -13.18 20.07
C ASP A 455 21.77 -12.41 19.01
N GLY A 456 22.12 -12.63 17.74
CA GLY A 456 21.49 -11.96 16.62
C GLY A 456 19.96 -12.07 16.58
N ASN A 457 19.36 -13.18 17.01
CA ASN A 457 17.90 -13.29 17.02
C ASN A 457 17.25 -12.50 18.15
N LYS A 458 17.90 -12.42 19.32
CA LYS A 458 17.46 -11.51 20.39
C LYS A 458 17.64 -10.05 19.99
N VAL A 459 18.75 -9.71 19.31
CA VAL A 459 18.92 -8.36 18.76
C VAL A 459 17.77 -8.01 17.81
N VAL A 460 17.39 -8.93 16.91
CA VAL A 460 16.28 -8.67 15.99
C VAL A 460 14.95 -8.52 16.74
N ASN A 461 14.61 -9.44 17.63
CA ASN A 461 13.30 -9.46 18.28
C ASN A 461 13.15 -8.40 19.38
N ASP A 462 14.17 -8.26 20.22
CA ASP A 462 14.07 -7.51 21.49
C ASP A 462 14.64 -6.09 21.38
N ILE A 463 15.52 -5.84 20.41
CA ILE A 463 16.19 -4.54 20.24
C ILE A 463 15.71 -3.83 18.97
N ILE A 464 15.79 -4.49 17.81
CA ILE A 464 15.37 -3.91 16.54
C ILE A 464 13.84 -3.76 16.52
N PHE A 465 13.09 -4.83 16.78
CA PHE A 465 11.62 -4.82 16.83
C PHE A 465 11.05 -4.74 18.25
N GLY A 466 11.89 -4.50 19.25
CA GLY A 466 11.46 -4.31 20.63
C GLY A 466 10.66 -3.01 20.84
N PRO A 467 10.11 -2.79 22.04
CA PRO A 467 9.39 -1.56 22.35
C PRO A 467 10.30 -0.33 22.21
N GLY A 468 9.75 0.81 21.81
CA GLY A 468 10.47 2.07 21.65
C GLY A 468 9.69 3.25 22.21
N ARG A 469 10.31 4.44 22.15
CA ARG A 469 9.74 5.70 22.63
C ARG A 469 9.35 6.66 21.50
N MET A 470 9.72 6.29 20.28
CA MET A 470 9.57 7.10 19.09
C MET A 470 8.82 6.29 18.05
N LYS A 471 8.08 6.99 17.20
CA LYS A 471 7.29 6.39 16.12
C LYS A 471 8.13 5.51 15.21
N TYR A 472 9.32 5.98 14.84
CA TYR A 472 10.25 5.27 13.99
C TYR A 472 11.50 4.84 14.73
N ARG A 473 12.14 3.77 14.25
CA ARG A 473 13.49 3.38 14.66
C ARG A 473 14.38 3.15 13.46
N TYR A 474 15.42 3.96 13.33
CA TYR A 474 16.42 3.82 12.29
C TYR A 474 17.52 2.85 12.74
N CYS A 475 17.74 1.78 12.00
CA CYS A 475 18.83 0.86 12.21
C CYS A 475 19.88 1.01 11.10
N LYS A 476 21.05 1.54 11.45
CA LYS A 476 22.21 1.55 10.56
C LYS A 476 22.82 0.15 10.53
N HIS A 477 22.88 -0.48 9.36
CA HIS A 477 23.51 -1.78 9.17
C HIS A 477 24.67 -1.69 8.18
N ILE A 478 25.75 -2.41 8.49
CA ILE A 478 26.76 -2.76 7.50
C ILE A 478 26.43 -4.14 6.96
N ALA A 479 26.29 -4.28 5.64
CA ALA A 479 25.72 -5.47 5.01
C ALA A 479 26.37 -6.80 5.45
N LYS A 480 27.70 -6.83 5.60
CA LYS A 480 28.44 -8.01 6.07
C LYS A 480 28.06 -8.50 7.47
N GLN A 481 27.41 -7.67 8.28
CA GLN A 481 26.94 -8.04 9.62
C GLN A 481 25.73 -8.98 9.59
N ARG A 482 25.07 -9.08 8.43
CA ARG A 482 24.00 -10.06 8.18
C ARG A 482 24.61 -11.44 7.92
N VAL A 483 25.03 -12.08 9.00
CA VAL A 483 25.55 -13.46 8.96
C VAL A 483 24.41 -14.49 8.87
N PRO A 484 24.67 -15.71 8.35
CA PRO A 484 23.67 -16.79 8.34
C PRO A 484 23.12 -17.10 9.74
N GLY A 485 21.85 -17.55 9.82
CA GLY A 485 21.20 -17.97 11.08
C GLY A 485 20.35 -16.90 11.77
N LEU A 486 20.27 -15.69 11.21
CA LEU A 486 19.31 -14.66 11.64
C LEU A 486 17.89 -14.99 11.16
N THR A 487 16.90 -14.61 11.97
CA THR A 487 15.48 -14.76 11.63
C THR A 487 15.13 -13.99 10.35
N ASN A 488 14.24 -14.58 9.54
CA ASN A 488 13.72 -13.97 8.32
C ASN A 488 12.90 -12.69 8.60
N ASP A 489 12.47 -12.48 9.85
CA ASP A 489 11.77 -11.27 10.27
C ASP A 489 12.59 -10.01 9.97
N LEU A 490 13.92 -10.09 10.05
CA LEU A 490 14.83 -8.99 9.72
C LEU A 490 14.67 -8.49 8.28
N MET A 491 14.24 -9.34 7.34
CA MET A 491 14.03 -8.97 5.94
C MET A 491 12.54 -8.79 5.59
N LYS A 492 11.66 -9.46 6.33
CA LYS A 492 10.21 -9.41 6.09
C LYS A 492 9.53 -8.19 6.70
N LYS A 493 10.02 -7.71 7.85
CA LYS A 493 9.44 -6.61 8.62
C LYS A 493 10.25 -5.33 8.47
N GLY A 494 9.57 -4.19 8.65
CA GLY A 494 10.19 -2.87 8.52
C GLY A 494 10.31 -2.40 7.07
N LYS A 495 10.80 -1.16 6.93
CA LYS A 495 11.12 -0.48 5.68
C LYS A 495 12.62 -0.62 5.43
N HIS A 496 13.04 -0.89 4.20
CA HIS A 496 14.46 -1.12 3.86
C HIS A 496 14.91 -0.19 2.75
N PHE A 497 16.12 0.36 2.85
CA PHE A 497 16.80 0.98 1.72
C PHE A 497 18.28 0.59 1.71
N ILE A 498 18.91 0.77 0.55
CA ILE A 498 20.31 0.44 0.31
C ILE A 498 21.08 1.71 -0.04
N LEU A 499 22.16 1.98 0.70
CA LEU A 499 23.10 3.06 0.47
C LEU A 499 24.40 2.50 -0.14
N ILE A 500 24.64 2.86 -1.40
CA ILE A 500 25.84 2.48 -2.14
C ILE A 500 26.82 3.63 -2.25
N ARG A 501 28.11 3.30 -2.41
CA ARG A 501 29.16 4.27 -2.76
C ARG A 501 30.15 3.58 -3.69
N ASN A 502 30.72 4.35 -4.62
CA ASN A 502 31.71 3.82 -5.54
C ASN A 502 32.91 3.24 -4.77
N PRO A 503 33.32 1.99 -5.02
CA PRO A 503 34.46 1.37 -4.35
C PRO A 503 35.77 2.17 -4.46
N LEU A 504 35.93 2.97 -5.52
CA LEU A 504 37.05 3.92 -5.68
C LEU A 504 37.16 4.90 -4.50
N ASP A 505 36.02 5.34 -3.96
CA ASP A 505 35.94 6.29 -2.85
C ASP A 505 35.93 5.62 -1.47
N ILE A 506 35.67 4.30 -1.43
CA ILE A 506 35.66 3.49 -0.20
C ILE A 506 37.07 3.00 0.12
N LEU A 507 37.71 2.35 -0.84
CA LEU A 507 38.89 1.50 -0.65
C LEU A 507 40.09 2.21 -0.01
N PRO A 508 40.56 3.39 -0.49
CA PRO A 508 41.72 4.05 0.08
C PRO A 508 41.50 4.53 1.52
N SER A 509 40.25 4.74 1.88
CA SER A 509 39.82 5.21 3.20
C SER A 509 39.59 4.04 4.17
N PHE A 510 39.15 2.91 3.64
CA PHE A 510 38.89 1.68 4.38
C PHE A 510 40.20 0.98 4.78
N ASP A 511 41.17 0.94 3.87
CA ASP A 511 42.51 0.36 4.05
C ASP A 511 43.28 0.95 5.24
N LYS A 512 43.00 2.20 5.60
CA LYS A 512 43.60 2.88 6.76
C LYS A 512 43.13 2.35 8.12
N VAL A 513 41.98 1.68 8.15
CA VAL A 513 41.32 1.26 9.39
C VAL A 513 41.37 -0.25 9.56
N VAL A 514 41.12 -0.99 8.47
CA VAL A 514 41.12 -2.46 8.45
C VAL A 514 41.69 -2.93 7.12
N ALA A 515 42.44 -4.05 7.16
CA ALA A 515 42.92 -4.72 5.95
C ALA A 515 41.75 -5.05 5.02
N PRO A 516 41.69 -4.48 3.81
CA PRO A 516 40.53 -4.58 2.96
C PRO A 516 40.48 -5.95 2.29
N SER A 517 39.29 -6.57 2.29
CA SER A 517 39.01 -7.80 1.58
C SER A 517 37.61 -7.73 0.97
N PHE A 518 37.34 -8.62 0.02
CA PHE A 518 36.03 -8.68 -0.64
C PHE A 518 34.89 -8.88 0.38
N PHE A 519 35.10 -9.78 1.35
CA PHE A 519 34.18 -10.02 2.46
C PHE A 519 34.05 -8.80 3.39
N GLU A 520 35.16 -8.11 3.70
CA GLU A 520 35.15 -6.94 4.58
C GLU A 520 34.43 -5.72 3.97
N LEU A 521 34.31 -5.64 2.65
CA LEU A 521 33.57 -4.57 1.97
C LEU A 521 32.05 -4.76 2.00
N GLY A 522 31.55 -5.99 2.00
CA GLY A 522 30.12 -6.26 2.11
C GLY A 522 29.27 -5.93 0.85
N LEU A 523 29.89 -5.68 -0.30
CA LEU A 523 29.16 -5.32 -1.53
C LEU A 523 28.38 -6.50 -2.11
N ALA A 524 28.91 -7.73 -1.99
CA ALA A 524 28.19 -8.94 -2.41
C ALA A 524 26.94 -9.14 -1.54
N GLU A 525 27.06 -8.91 -0.24
CA GLU A 525 25.95 -8.99 0.71
C GLU A 525 24.87 -7.95 0.42
N LEU A 526 25.23 -6.73 -0.01
CA LEU A 526 24.24 -5.75 -0.49
C LEU A 526 23.47 -6.24 -1.71
N VAL A 527 24.14 -6.90 -2.66
CA VAL A 527 23.49 -7.51 -3.82
C VAL A 527 22.53 -8.62 -3.39
N CYS A 528 22.94 -9.48 -2.47
CA CYS A 528 22.09 -10.53 -1.91
C CYS A 528 20.85 -9.94 -1.22
N ILE A 529 21.03 -8.92 -0.37
CA ILE A 529 19.94 -8.21 0.31
C ILE A 529 18.96 -7.60 -0.70
N TYR A 530 19.46 -6.94 -1.74
CA TYR A 530 18.62 -6.37 -2.80
C TYR A 530 17.75 -7.43 -3.49
N ASN A 531 18.36 -8.54 -3.90
CA ASN A 531 17.67 -9.61 -4.62
C ASN A 531 16.60 -10.28 -3.75
N GLU A 532 16.92 -10.56 -2.48
CA GLU A 532 15.96 -11.19 -1.56
C GLU A 532 14.77 -10.28 -1.25
N LEU A 533 15.00 -8.99 -1.02
CA LEU A 533 13.90 -8.02 -0.81
C LEU A 533 13.01 -7.92 -2.07
N ARG A 534 13.61 -7.94 -3.25
CA ARG A 534 12.87 -7.98 -4.53
C ARG A 534 12.02 -9.24 -4.67
N GLU A 535 12.54 -10.41 -4.32
CA GLU A 535 11.80 -11.68 -4.35
C GLU A 535 10.61 -11.67 -3.37
N LEU A 536 10.73 -10.97 -2.25
CA LEU A 536 9.63 -10.74 -1.29
C LEU A 536 8.60 -9.70 -1.78
N GLY A 537 8.72 -9.21 -3.02
CA GLY A 537 7.83 -8.19 -3.59
C GLY A 537 8.13 -6.76 -3.12
N LYS A 538 9.21 -6.54 -2.37
CA LYS A 538 9.60 -5.25 -1.79
C LYS A 538 10.89 -4.76 -2.44
N SER A 539 10.81 -4.10 -3.60
CA SER A 539 12.02 -3.52 -4.21
C SER A 539 12.53 -2.35 -3.35
N PRO A 540 13.69 -2.48 -2.66
CA PRO A 540 14.13 -1.43 -1.75
C PRO A 540 14.66 -0.23 -2.55
N PRO A 541 14.45 1.01 -2.08
CA PRO A 541 15.10 2.18 -2.65
C PRO A 541 16.61 2.02 -2.58
N VAL A 542 17.29 2.37 -3.67
CA VAL A 542 18.75 2.41 -3.73
C VAL A 542 19.18 3.86 -3.90
N ILE A 543 20.05 4.34 -3.03
CA ILE A 543 20.60 5.70 -3.08
C ILE A 543 22.13 5.65 -3.21
N ASP A 544 22.68 6.54 -4.04
CA ASP A 544 24.14 6.70 -4.18
C ASP A 544 24.63 7.80 -3.23
N ALA A 545 25.69 7.51 -2.49
CA ALA A 545 26.37 8.46 -1.61
C ALA A 545 26.83 9.71 -2.36
N ALA A 546 27.18 9.61 -3.65
CA ALA A 546 27.52 10.77 -4.47
C ALA A 546 26.33 11.74 -4.63
N ASP A 547 25.11 11.22 -4.77
CA ASP A 547 23.89 12.04 -4.88
C ASP A 547 23.59 12.73 -3.55
N LEU A 548 23.74 12.03 -2.41
CA LEU A 548 23.61 12.62 -1.07
C LEU A 548 24.60 13.77 -0.84
N GLN A 549 25.82 13.71 -1.39
CA GLN A 549 26.80 14.78 -1.25
C GLN A 549 26.57 15.96 -2.20
N GLN A 550 26.02 15.72 -3.39
CA GLN A 550 25.79 16.76 -4.40
C GLN A 550 24.45 17.47 -4.21
N HIS A 551 23.41 16.72 -3.85
CA HIS A 551 22.03 17.18 -3.75
C HIS A 551 21.32 16.61 -2.51
N PRO A 552 21.84 16.86 -1.29
CA PRO A 552 21.38 16.21 -0.05
C PRO A 552 19.88 16.32 0.17
N GLU A 553 19.29 17.51 0.01
CA GLU A 553 17.86 17.71 0.20
C GLU A 553 17.02 16.95 -0.82
N ALA A 554 17.37 17.00 -2.11
CA ALA A 554 16.62 16.31 -3.15
C ALA A 554 16.67 14.79 -2.96
N THR A 555 17.85 14.26 -2.61
CA THR A 555 18.05 12.83 -2.37
C THR A 555 17.32 12.38 -1.10
N LEU A 556 17.38 13.14 0.00
CA LEU A 556 16.67 12.81 1.24
C LEU A 556 15.15 12.93 1.11
N ARG A 557 14.64 13.94 0.40
CA ARG A 557 13.21 14.03 0.08
C ARG A 557 12.75 12.81 -0.71
N GLY A 558 13.47 12.45 -1.78
CA GLY A 558 13.17 11.27 -2.58
C GLY A 558 13.22 9.97 -1.76
N LEU A 559 14.20 9.83 -0.86
CA LEU A 559 14.26 8.70 0.05
C LEU A 559 13.09 8.67 1.04
N CYS A 560 12.72 9.81 1.61
CA CYS A 560 11.58 9.92 2.53
C CYS A 560 10.26 9.56 1.82
N ASP A 561 10.07 10.06 0.60
CA ASP A 561 8.92 9.71 -0.26
C ASP A 561 8.87 8.19 -0.50
N ASP A 562 10.01 7.61 -0.89
CA ASP A 562 10.13 6.16 -1.16
C ASP A 562 9.94 5.29 0.09
N LEU A 563 10.25 5.82 1.28
CA LEU A 563 10.01 5.17 2.57
C LEU A 563 8.63 5.52 3.14
N GLU A 564 7.84 6.37 2.49
CA GLU A 564 6.54 6.87 2.97
C GLU A 564 6.64 7.53 4.36
N ILE A 565 7.68 8.32 4.59
CA ILE A 565 7.85 9.12 5.81
C ILE A 565 7.93 10.61 5.45
N PRO A 566 7.50 11.54 6.32
CA PRO A 566 7.59 12.97 6.01
C PRO A 566 9.04 13.41 6.04
N PHE A 567 9.52 14.14 5.02
CA PHE A 567 10.82 14.79 5.07
C PHE A 567 10.84 15.92 6.11
N GLN A 568 11.88 15.98 6.94
CA GLN A 568 12.10 17.08 7.88
C GLN A 568 13.38 17.85 7.50
N PRO A 569 13.32 19.19 7.35
CA PRO A 569 14.51 20.00 7.01
C PRO A 569 15.67 19.86 7.99
N THR A 570 15.39 19.53 9.26
CA THR A 570 16.41 19.26 10.29
C THR A 570 17.37 18.14 9.89
N MET A 571 16.96 17.23 9.01
CA MET A 571 17.80 16.15 8.49
C MET A 571 19.03 16.62 7.70
N LEU A 572 19.11 17.90 7.31
CA LEU A 572 20.19 18.43 6.47
C LEU A 572 21.45 18.82 7.24
N SER A 573 21.35 19.01 8.55
CA SER A 573 22.46 19.51 9.37
C SER A 573 22.44 18.94 10.77
N TRP A 574 23.61 18.71 11.36
CA TRP A 574 23.78 18.22 12.72
C TRP A 574 24.91 18.99 13.41
N GLU A 575 24.95 18.92 14.74
CA GLU A 575 26.05 19.51 15.51
C GLU A 575 27.35 18.72 15.31
N GLU A 576 28.49 19.42 15.35
CA GLU A 576 29.82 18.80 15.34
C GLU A 576 30.05 17.96 16.62
N GLY A 577 31.00 17.02 16.56
CA GLY A 577 31.44 16.23 17.71
C GLY A 577 30.77 14.84 17.86
N PRO A 578 31.23 14.06 18.85
CA PRO A 578 30.68 12.74 19.16
C PRO A 578 29.23 12.82 19.63
N LYS A 579 28.43 11.80 19.31
CA LYS A 579 27.01 11.71 19.69
C LYS A 579 26.77 10.56 20.65
N SER A 580 25.76 10.68 21.50
CA SER A 580 25.36 9.61 22.44
C SER A 580 24.89 8.34 21.74
N ILE A 581 24.44 8.45 20.49
CA ILE A 581 24.02 7.35 19.62
C ILE A 581 25.19 6.62 18.94
N ASP A 582 26.42 7.11 19.07
CA ASP A 582 27.60 6.51 18.45
C ASP A 582 27.92 5.15 19.06
N GLY A 583 28.18 4.16 18.22
CA GLY A 583 28.66 2.85 18.65
C GLY A 583 30.04 2.92 19.32
N LEU A 584 30.37 1.89 20.11
CA LEU A 584 31.65 1.79 20.85
C LEU A 584 32.90 1.88 19.95
N TRP A 585 32.76 1.59 18.65
CA TRP A 585 33.82 1.67 17.65
C TRP A 585 34.05 3.07 17.07
N ALA A 586 33.24 4.07 17.44
CA ALA A 586 33.35 5.43 16.91
C ALA A 586 34.77 6.03 16.96
N PRO A 587 35.59 5.82 18.01
CA PRO A 587 36.97 6.33 18.05
C PRO A 587 37.87 5.87 16.89
N TRP A 588 37.55 4.74 16.25
CA TRP A 588 38.32 4.19 15.13
C TRP A 588 37.77 4.59 13.76
N TRP A 589 36.47 4.90 13.67
CA TRP A 589 35.78 5.05 12.39
C TRP A 589 35.26 6.46 12.11
N TYR A 590 34.93 7.23 13.16
CA TYR A 590 34.07 8.43 13.06
C TYR A 590 34.80 9.76 13.13
N GLU A 591 36.13 9.76 13.15
CA GLU A 591 36.95 10.98 13.25
C GLU A 591 36.55 12.04 12.20
N SER A 592 36.22 11.63 10.96
CA SER A 592 35.82 12.55 9.91
C SER A 592 34.40 13.10 10.07
N ILE A 593 33.45 12.30 10.57
CA ILE A 593 32.07 12.75 10.75
C ILE A 593 31.94 13.67 11.96
N HIS A 594 32.73 13.41 13.01
CA HIS A 594 32.80 14.26 14.20
C HIS A 594 33.28 15.68 13.91
N LYS A 595 33.87 15.95 12.73
CA LYS A 595 34.29 17.28 12.26
C LYS A 595 33.33 17.88 11.23
N SER A 596 32.15 17.29 11.05
CA SER A 596 31.17 17.69 10.03
C SER A 596 29.87 18.13 10.66
N THR A 597 29.15 19.02 9.97
CA THR A 597 27.84 19.51 10.39
C THR A 597 26.75 19.30 9.33
N CYS A 598 27.10 18.77 8.16
CA CYS A 598 26.19 18.47 7.07
C CYS A 598 26.84 17.49 6.06
N PHE A 599 26.11 17.14 4.99
CA PHE A 599 26.67 16.40 3.87
C PHE A 599 27.67 17.25 3.08
N ASN A 600 28.96 17.06 3.36
CA ASN A 600 30.03 17.77 2.68
C ASN A 600 30.24 17.26 1.25
N GLN A 601 30.48 18.19 0.33
CA GLN A 601 30.82 17.87 -1.06
C GLN A 601 32.09 17.00 -1.12
N ALA A 602 32.08 16.00 -2.01
CA ALA A 602 33.24 15.13 -2.19
C ALA A 602 34.46 15.96 -2.62
N LYS A 603 35.57 15.81 -1.89
CA LYS A 603 36.85 16.39 -2.29
C LYS A 603 37.30 15.74 -3.61
N ARG A 604 37.24 16.49 -4.72
CA ARG A 604 37.85 16.08 -5.99
C ARG A 604 39.37 16.20 -5.86
N TYR A 605 40.03 15.13 -5.44
CA TYR A 605 41.48 15.04 -5.49
C TYR A 605 41.90 13.88 -6.39
N PRO A 606 42.82 14.10 -7.34
CA PRO A 606 43.48 13.01 -8.04
C PRO A 606 44.57 12.45 -7.11
N GLN A 607 44.17 11.71 -6.08
CA GLN A 607 45.11 10.79 -5.44
C GLN A 607 45.23 9.56 -6.32
N THR A 608 46.46 9.16 -6.62
CA THR A 608 46.74 7.92 -7.32
C THR A 608 46.15 6.77 -6.51
N PHE A 609 45.26 5.99 -7.14
CA PHE A 609 44.64 4.84 -6.48
C PHE A 609 45.73 3.80 -6.16
N PRO A 610 45.80 3.27 -4.92
CA PRO A 610 46.86 2.34 -4.56
C PRO A 610 46.83 1.07 -5.41
N PHE A 611 47.97 0.71 -6.01
CA PHE A 611 48.06 -0.46 -6.90
C PHE A 611 47.62 -1.76 -6.20
N SER A 612 47.93 -1.90 -4.91
CA SER A 612 47.55 -3.04 -4.07
C SER A 612 46.03 -3.27 -3.94
N LEU A 613 45.20 -2.26 -4.26
CA LEU A 613 43.75 -2.33 -4.13
C LEU A 613 43.03 -2.55 -5.47
N TYR A 614 43.77 -2.64 -6.60
CA TYR A 614 43.17 -2.77 -7.92
C TYR A 614 42.36 -4.07 -8.08
N ASP A 615 42.89 -5.20 -7.64
CA ASP A 615 42.18 -6.49 -7.77
C ASP A 615 40.86 -6.48 -6.99
N LEU A 616 40.88 -5.85 -5.81
CA LEU A 616 39.69 -5.72 -4.97
C LEU A 616 38.69 -4.72 -5.56
N LEU A 617 39.17 -3.63 -6.16
CA LEU A 617 38.37 -2.69 -6.92
C LEU A 617 37.69 -3.38 -8.11
N GLU A 618 38.44 -4.16 -8.89
CA GLU A 618 37.95 -4.90 -10.05
C GLU A 618 36.84 -5.90 -9.66
N GLN A 619 37.02 -6.62 -8.55
CA GLN A 619 35.99 -7.53 -8.02
C GLN A 619 34.73 -6.78 -7.52
N SER A 620 34.91 -5.59 -6.95
CA SER A 620 33.85 -4.84 -6.27
C SER A 620 33.00 -3.98 -7.22
N LEU A 621 33.62 -3.43 -8.26
CA LEU A 621 33.00 -2.45 -9.15
C LEU A 621 31.77 -3.00 -9.90
N PRO A 622 31.74 -4.25 -10.41
CA PRO A 622 30.56 -4.83 -11.03
C PRO A 622 29.33 -4.87 -10.09
N LEU A 623 29.54 -5.17 -8.81
CA LEU A 623 28.46 -5.26 -7.81
C LEU A 623 27.86 -3.88 -7.51
N TYR A 624 28.73 -2.87 -7.32
CA TYR A 624 28.29 -1.48 -7.20
C TYR A 624 27.51 -1.04 -8.43
N ASN A 625 28.03 -1.28 -9.64
CA ASN A 625 27.37 -0.91 -10.89
C ASN A 625 26.02 -1.61 -11.08
N MET A 626 25.87 -2.84 -10.58
CA MET A 626 24.61 -3.57 -10.61
C MET A 626 23.55 -2.87 -9.75
N LEU A 627 23.88 -2.52 -8.50
CA LEU A 627 22.98 -1.79 -7.60
C LEU A 627 22.70 -0.37 -8.10
N ARG A 628 23.71 0.31 -8.66
CA ARG A 628 23.59 1.68 -9.17
C ARG A 628 22.53 1.82 -10.27
N ARG A 629 22.29 0.79 -11.07
CA ARG A 629 21.23 0.76 -12.10
C ARG A 629 19.82 0.89 -11.50
N HIS A 630 19.67 0.60 -10.22
CA HIS A 630 18.41 0.68 -9.49
C HIS A 630 18.24 1.98 -8.70
N VAL A 631 19.23 2.88 -8.74
CA VAL A 631 19.07 4.24 -8.20
C VAL A 631 18.00 4.96 -9.02
N LYS A 632 16.92 5.38 -8.37
CA LYS A 632 15.83 6.12 -9.01
C LYS A 632 16.36 7.47 -9.47
N LYS A 633 16.73 7.56 -10.75
CA LYS A 633 16.80 8.84 -11.44
C LYS A 633 15.36 9.35 -11.51
N LYS A 634 14.98 10.36 -10.72
CA LYS A 634 13.79 11.16 -11.08
C LYS A 634 13.96 11.48 -12.56
N GLN A 635 12.93 11.25 -13.36
CA GLN A 635 12.91 11.73 -14.74
C GLN A 635 13.10 13.25 -14.67
N SER A 636 14.36 13.71 -14.64
CA SER A 636 14.73 14.93 -15.30
C SER A 636 14.53 14.61 -16.77
N SER A 637 13.27 14.76 -17.15
CA SER A 637 12.80 15.00 -18.50
C SER A 637 13.61 14.30 -19.60
N LEU A 638 12.92 13.40 -20.31
CA LEU A 638 13.20 13.16 -21.74
C LEU A 638 13.12 14.47 -22.59
N LEU A 639 12.85 15.60 -21.94
CA LEU A 639 12.97 17.00 -22.35
C LEU A 639 13.93 17.76 -21.42
N SER A 640 15.17 17.31 -21.26
CA SER A 640 16.20 18.26 -20.85
C SER A 640 16.43 19.17 -22.04
N PRO A 641 16.56 20.50 -21.87
CA PRO A 641 17.07 21.34 -22.96
C PRO A 641 18.37 20.72 -23.45
N PRO A 642 18.72 20.86 -24.76
CA PRO A 642 20.01 20.36 -25.23
C PRO A 642 21.08 20.84 -24.26
N LEU A 643 21.89 19.89 -23.75
CA LEU A 643 23.03 20.20 -22.89
C LEU A 643 23.70 21.45 -23.47
N PRO A 644 23.95 22.50 -22.67
CA PRO A 644 24.62 23.69 -23.19
C PRO A 644 25.87 23.22 -23.92
N LEU A 645 26.08 23.77 -25.12
CA LEU A 645 27.27 23.46 -25.92
C LEU A 645 28.48 23.60 -24.99
N PRO A 646 29.23 22.52 -24.75
CA PRO A 646 30.33 22.59 -23.80
C PRO A 646 31.35 23.59 -24.34
N ASP A 647 31.92 24.39 -23.45
CA ASP A 647 33.03 25.26 -23.81
C ASP A 647 34.16 24.38 -24.39
N LEU A 648 34.51 24.63 -25.66
CA LEU A 648 35.55 23.91 -26.35
C LEU A 648 36.89 24.64 -26.16
N PRO A 649 37.97 23.93 -25.79
CA PRO A 649 38.05 22.48 -25.57
C PRO A 649 37.47 22.04 -24.23
N VAL A 650 36.78 20.89 -24.20
CA VAL A 650 36.23 20.28 -22.98
C VAL A 650 37.38 19.92 -22.03
N PRO A 651 37.53 20.57 -20.85
CA PRO A 651 38.70 20.36 -19.99
C PRO A 651 38.87 18.92 -19.48
N THR A 652 37.76 18.19 -19.29
CA THR A 652 37.79 16.79 -18.87
C THR A 652 38.39 15.86 -19.93
N ASN A 653 38.46 16.29 -21.19
CA ASN A 653 39.05 15.53 -22.29
C ASN A 653 40.57 15.75 -22.47
N GLU A 654 41.19 16.59 -21.63
CA GLU A 654 42.62 16.92 -21.69
C GLU A 654 43.52 15.71 -21.33
N LYS A 655 43.13 14.95 -20.31
CA LYS A 655 43.97 13.87 -19.73
C LYS A 655 43.46 12.45 -20.01
N ILE A 656 42.70 12.29 -21.09
CA ILE A 656 42.16 10.98 -21.46
C ILE A 656 43.26 10.03 -21.91
N LEU A 657 43.00 8.75 -21.69
CA LEU A 657 43.79 7.64 -22.20
C LEU A 657 43.17 7.14 -23.51
N VAL A 658 44.00 6.79 -24.47
CA VAL A 658 43.62 6.39 -25.83
C VAL A 658 44.26 5.04 -26.13
N TRP A 659 43.49 4.13 -26.73
CA TRP A 659 44.00 2.87 -27.25
C TRP A 659 44.66 3.09 -28.61
N VAL A 660 45.90 2.63 -28.78
CA VAL A 660 46.61 2.65 -30.06
C VAL A 660 47.39 1.35 -30.22
N GLY A 661 47.05 0.56 -31.24
CA GLY A 661 47.66 -0.75 -31.47
C GLY A 661 47.23 -1.74 -30.40
N ASP A 662 48.13 -2.03 -29.47
CA ASP A 662 48.01 -2.97 -28.36
C ASP A 662 48.14 -2.31 -26.97
N GLU A 663 48.32 -0.98 -26.92
CA GLU A 663 48.57 -0.24 -25.68
C GLU A 663 47.54 0.87 -25.43
N ILE A 664 47.38 1.21 -24.14
CA ILE A 664 46.65 2.40 -23.68
C ILE A 664 47.66 3.47 -23.30
N VAL A 665 47.63 4.60 -23.99
CA VAL A 665 48.57 5.71 -23.82
C VAL A 665 47.86 7.02 -23.50
N PRO A 666 48.50 8.00 -22.84
CA PRO A 666 47.94 9.35 -22.70
C PRO A 666 47.66 10.00 -24.06
N ARG A 667 46.60 10.81 -24.15
CA ARG A 667 46.17 11.52 -25.36
C ARG A 667 47.33 12.17 -26.14
N ASP A 668 48.20 12.91 -25.45
CA ASP A 668 49.31 13.64 -26.09
C ASP A 668 50.43 12.72 -26.59
N SER A 669 50.44 11.46 -26.15
CA SER A 669 51.39 10.43 -26.59
C SER A 669 50.81 9.51 -27.68
N ALA A 670 49.51 9.60 -27.95
CA ALA A 670 48.84 8.78 -28.96
C ALA A 670 49.30 9.17 -30.37
N LYS A 671 49.99 8.25 -31.05
CA LYS A 671 50.55 8.47 -32.39
C LYS A 671 50.53 7.19 -33.20
N VAL A 672 50.33 7.32 -34.51
CA VAL A 672 50.56 6.26 -35.50
C VAL A 672 51.75 6.59 -36.37
N SER A 673 52.32 5.58 -37.01
CA SER A 673 53.43 5.76 -37.95
C SER A 673 53.02 6.61 -39.15
N VAL A 674 53.93 7.43 -39.69
CA VAL A 674 53.73 8.11 -40.99
C VAL A 674 53.59 7.12 -42.17
N PHE A 675 53.97 5.86 -41.94
CA PHE A 675 53.77 4.75 -42.87
C PHE A 675 52.47 3.96 -42.62
N ASP A 676 51.62 4.39 -41.70
CA ASP A 676 50.32 3.76 -41.49
C ASP A 676 49.40 3.99 -42.71
N SER A 677 48.54 3.02 -43.03
CA SER A 677 47.63 3.09 -44.19
C SER A 677 46.70 4.30 -44.14
N VAL A 678 46.27 4.71 -42.94
CA VAL A 678 45.41 5.88 -42.77
C VAL A 678 46.14 7.18 -43.11
N VAL A 679 47.44 7.25 -42.84
CA VAL A 679 48.25 8.46 -43.11
C VAL A 679 48.64 8.52 -44.59
N GLN A 680 49.03 7.39 -45.18
CA GLN A 680 49.50 7.37 -46.57
C GLN A 680 48.37 7.50 -47.59
N GLY A 681 47.17 7.00 -47.30
CA GLY A 681 46.09 6.93 -48.27
C GLY A 681 44.69 7.06 -47.71
N GLY A 682 44.53 7.40 -46.42
CA GLY A 682 43.21 7.48 -45.79
C GLY A 682 42.51 6.14 -45.60
N ASP A 683 43.23 5.03 -45.74
CA ASP A 683 42.66 3.67 -45.73
C ASP A 683 42.42 3.17 -44.30
N SER A 684 41.15 3.23 -43.87
CA SER A 684 40.67 2.79 -42.56
C SER A 684 39.16 2.54 -42.57
N VAL A 685 38.68 1.73 -41.62
CA VAL A 685 37.26 1.61 -41.26
C VAL A 685 37.04 2.22 -39.89
N TRP A 686 35.85 2.77 -39.63
CA TRP A 686 35.58 3.43 -38.35
C TRP A 686 34.15 3.24 -37.88
N GLU A 687 33.97 3.35 -36.57
CA GLU A 687 32.68 3.31 -35.87
C GLU A 687 32.58 4.44 -34.84
N GLY A 688 31.35 4.92 -34.65
CA GLY A 688 31.00 5.87 -33.60
C GLY A 688 30.09 5.17 -32.60
N LEU A 689 30.57 4.97 -31.37
CA LEU A 689 29.82 4.28 -30.32
C LEU A 689 29.35 5.29 -29.28
N ARG A 690 28.17 5.03 -28.71
CA ARG A 690 27.63 5.82 -27.61
C ARG A 690 27.47 4.96 -26.36
N VAL A 691 27.93 5.48 -25.23
CA VAL A 691 27.81 4.84 -23.92
C VAL A 691 26.68 5.51 -23.15
N TYR A 692 25.72 4.71 -22.70
CA TYR A 692 24.62 5.14 -21.86
C TYR A 692 24.46 4.18 -20.69
N ASN A 693 24.42 4.71 -19.47
CA ASN A 693 24.18 3.94 -18.24
C ASN A 693 25.02 2.64 -18.14
N GLY A 694 26.30 2.71 -18.48
CA GLY A 694 27.25 1.61 -18.44
C GLY A 694 27.10 0.58 -19.55
N LYS A 695 26.31 0.86 -20.60
CA LYS A 695 26.13 0.01 -21.78
C LYS A 695 26.50 0.76 -23.04
N ILE A 696 27.07 0.05 -24.00
CA ILE A 696 27.31 0.59 -25.35
C ILE A 696 26.07 0.30 -26.19
N PHE A 697 25.50 1.34 -26.80
CA PHE A 697 24.32 1.20 -27.65
C PHE A 697 24.64 0.34 -28.87
N LYS A 698 23.92 -0.79 -29.03
CA LYS A 698 24.01 -1.70 -30.18
C LYS A 698 25.44 -2.14 -30.54
N LEU A 699 26.25 -2.46 -29.53
CA LEU A 699 27.66 -2.80 -29.71
C LEU A 699 27.88 -3.89 -30.76
N GLU A 700 27.09 -4.97 -30.72
CA GLU A 700 27.25 -6.07 -31.68
C GLU A 700 26.99 -5.62 -33.11
N GLU A 701 25.93 -4.84 -33.35
CA GLU A 701 25.57 -4.36 -34.68
C GLU A 701 26.55 -3.31 -35.21
N HIS A 702 27.15 -2.51 -34.32
CA HIS A 702 28.27 -1.64 -34.67
C HIS A 702 29.49 -2.45 -35.09
N LEU A 703 29.83 -3.52 -34.34
CA LEU A 703 30.94 -4.39 -34.69
C LEU A 703 30.65 -5.17 -35.99
N ASP A 704 29.44 -5.66 -36.21
CA ASP A 704 29.02 -6.32 -37.47
C ASP A 704 29.34 -5.41 -38.66
N ARG A 705 28.90 -4.15 -38.62
CA ARG A 705 29.15 -3.18 -39.68
C ARG A 705 30.64 -2.88 -39.87
N MET A 706 31.40 -2.81 -38.79
CA MET A 706 32.85 -2.63 -38.86
C MET A 706 33.54 -3.81 -39.56
N PHE A 707 33.18 -5.04 -39.20
CA PHE A 707 33.71 -6.26 -39.83
C PHE A 707 33.26 -6.38 -41.29
N ASP A 708 32.01 -6.05 -41.61
CA ASP A 708 31.51 -6.02 -42.99
C ASP A 708 32.27 -5.00 -43.84
N SER A 709 32.54 -3.81 -43.28
CA SER A 709 33.32 -2.77 -43.95
C SER A 709 34.77 -3.19 -44.16
N ALA A 710 35.39 -3.78 -43.14
CA ALA A 710 36.77 -4.29 -43.22
C ALA A 710 36.87 -5.40 -44.29
N LYS A 711 35.87 -6.30 -44.34
CA LYS A 711 35.77 -7.34 -45.36
C LYS A 711 35.54 -6.77 -46.75
N ALA A 712 34.67 -5.79 -46.92
CA ALA A 712 34.40 -5.14 -48.20
C ALA A 712 35.64 -4.44 -48.77
N LEU A 713 36.48 -3.89 -47.89
CA LEU A 713 37.77 -3.34 -48.26
C LEU A 713 38.85 -4.41 -48.43
N ALA A 714 38.59 -5.68 -48.14
CA ALA A 714 39.57 -6.77 -48.14
C ALA A 714 40.73 -6.58 -47.15
N PHE A 715 40.43 -6.19 -45.91
CA PHE A 715 41.39 -6.22 -44.80
C PHE A 715 41.78 -7.67 -44.47
N GLU A 716 43.07 -7.87 -44.19
CA GLU A 716 43.61 -9.15 -43.73
C GLU A 716 44.08 -9.01 -42.28
N ASN A 717 44.06 -10.10 -41.52
CA ASN A 717 44.48 -10.11 -40.11
C ASN A 717 43.74 -9.07 -39.24
N VAL A 718 42.43 -8.96 -39.44
CA VAL A 718 41.55 -8.12 -38.60
C VAL A 718 41.47 -8.72 -37.20
N PRO A 719 41.64 -7.93 -36.12
CA PRO A 719 41.48 -8.41 -34.75
C PRO A 719 40.11 -9.06 -34.54
N THR A 720 40.07 -10.07 -33.68
CA THR A 720 38.83 -10.77 -33.36
C THR A 720 37.84 -9.84 -32.64
N ARG A 721 36.56 -10.21 -32.68
CA ARG A 721 35.50 -9.46 -32.02
C ARG A 721 35.77 -9.27 -30.53
N ASP A 722 36.30 -10.29 -29.87
CA ASP A 722 36.56 -10.25 -28.43
C ASP A 722 37.77 -9.37 -28.09
N GLU A 723 38.81 -9.37 -28.93
CA GLU A 723 39.95 -8.44 -28.78
C GLU A 723 39.51 -6.98 -28.94
N ILE A 724 38.64 -6.69 -29.91
CA ILE A 724 38.10 -5.33 -30.09
C ILE A 724 37.23 -4.93 -28.88
N LYS A 725 36.39 -5.83 -28.37
CA LYS A 725 35.58 -5.59 -27.17
C LYS A 725 36.45 -5.33 -25.95
N ASP A 726 37.48 -6.14 -25.73
CA ASP A 726 38.42 -5.98 -24.62
C ASP A 726 39.12 -4.62 -24.69
N ALA A 727 39.61 -4.21 -25.87
CA ALA A 727 40.20 -2.89 -26.08
C ALA A 727 39.23 -1.74 -25.74
N ILE A 728 37.98 -1.84 -26.21
CA ILE A 728 36.93 -0.85 -25.92
C ILE A 728 36.66 -0.77 -24.41
N PHE A 729 36.40 -1.91 -23.76
CA PHE A 729 36.04 -1.95 -22.35
C PHE A 729 37.19 -1.51 -21.45
N ARG A 730 38.43 -1.97 -21.70
CA ARG A 730 39.60 -1.51 -20.94
C ARG A 730 39.80 -0.01 -21.05
N THR A 731 39.61 0.56 -22.24
CA THR A 731 39.75 2.02 -22.46
C THR A 731 38.70 2.80 -21.69
N LEU A 732 37.43 2.36 -21.72
CA LEU A 732 36.35 2.99 -20.94
C LEU A 732 36.59 2.89 -19.44
N ILE A 733 36.98 1.72 -18.95
CA ILE A 733 37.27 1.46 -17.53
C ILE A 733 38.42 2.35 -17.06
N ARG A 734 39.51 2.43 -17.83
CA ARG A 734 40.69 3.25 -17.50
C ARG A 734 40.39 4.74 -17.48
N ASN A 735 39.46 5.20 -18.32
CA ASN A 735 39.02 6.59 -18.35
C ASN A 735 37.86 6.91 -17.38
N GLY A 736 37.30 5.91 -16.68
CA GLY A 736 36.12 6.11 -15.84
C GLY A 736 34.87 6.54 -16.62
N MET A 737 34.81 6.22 -17.91
CA MET A 737 33.77 6.68 -18.83
C MET A 737 32.65 5.66 -18.92
N PHE A 738 31.60 5.85 -18.12
CA PHE A 738 30.49 4.89 -18.00
C PHE A 738 29.14 5.45 -18.44
N ASP A 739 29.01 6.74 -18.73
CA ASP A 739 27.75 7.35 -19.15
C ASP A 739 28.00 8.59 -20.02
N ASN A 740 27.05 8.89 -20.91
CA ASN A 740 27.08 10.01 -21.86
C ASN A 740 28.38 10.17 -22.67
N SER A 741 29.16 9.10 -22.80
CA SER A 741 30.47 9.14 -23.47
C SER A 741 30.34 8.75 -24.94
N HIS A 742 31.18 9.32 -25.79
CA HIS A 742 31.33 8.93 -27.19
C HIS A 742 32.67 8.22 -27.39
N ILE A 743 32.66 7.10 -28.12
CA ILE A 743 33.87 6.38 -28.50
C ILE A 743 34.01 6.49 -30.01
N ARG A 744 35.16 6.95 -30.46
CA ARG A 744 35.55 6.84 -31.86
C ARG A 744 36.50 5.66 -31.97
N LEU A 745 36.07 4.65 -32.72
CA LEU A 745 36.84 3.46 -32.99
C LEU A 745 37.27 3.50 -34.46
N SER A 746 38.55 3.32 -34.73
CA SER A 746 39.10 3.28 -36.08
C SER A 746 40.03 2.08 -36.21
N LEU A 747 39.95 1.36 -37.31
CA LEU A 747 40.85 0.26 -37.65
C LEU A 747 41.53 0.57 -38.98
N THR A 748 42.85 0.58 -38.96
CA THR A 748 43.69 0.76 -40.15
C THR A 748 44.32 -0.58 -40.52
N ARG A 749 44.84 -0.74 -41.75
CA ARG A 749 45.67 -1.91 -42.12
C ARG A 749 47.06 -1.87 -41.48
N GLY A 750 47.30 -0.87 -40.64
CA GLY A 750 48.54 -0.65 -39.93
C GLY A 750 49.69 -0.13 -40.78
N LYS A 751 50.89 -0.32 -40.25
CA LYS A 751 52.13 0.18 -40.84
C LYS A 751 52.46 -0.56 -42.14
N LYS A 752 52.94 0.18 -43.15
CA LYS A 752 53.49 -0.38 -44.39
C LYS A 752 54.99 -0.59 -44.30
N VAL A 753 55.50 -1.56 -45.06
CA VAL A 753 56.95 -1.78 -45.25
C VAL A 753 57.59 -0.70 -46.12
N THR A 754 56.83 -0.07 -47.01
CA THR A 754 57.27 1.02 -47.89
C THR A 754 56.08 1.91 -48.28
N SER A 755 56.35 3.09 -48.83
CA SER A 755 55.31 3.99 -49.33
C SER A 755 54.69 3.47 -50.63
N GLY A 756 53.36 3.51 -50.72
CA GLY A 756 52.64 3.14 -51.95
C GLY A 756 51.17 2.81 -51.71
N MET A 757 50.39 2.75 -52.79
CA MET A 757 48.92 2.55 -52.72
C MET A 757 48.50 1.08 -52.61
N SER A 758 49.40 0.14 -52.87
CA SER A 758 49.08 -1.29 -52.77
C SER A 758 48.79 -1.71 -51.32
N PRO A 759 47.67 -2.41 -51.04
CA PRO A 759 47.42 -3.04 -49.74
C PRO A 759 48.43 -4.13 -49.38
N ALA A 760 49.12 -4.71 -50.38
CA ALA A 760 50.13 -5.75 -50.17
C ALA A 760 51.35 -5.29 -49.36
N PHE A 761 51.53 -3.98 -49.16
CA PHE A 761 52.62 -3.45 -48.34
C PHE A 761 52.31 -3.44 -46.83
N ASN A 762 51.08 -3.78 -46.42
CA ASN A 762 50.63 -3.83 -45.03
C ASN A 762 50.94 -5.20 -44.39
N LEU A 763 52.21 -5.44 -44.08
CA LEU A 763 52.68 -6.73 -43.55
C LEU A 763 52.78 -6.80 -42.02
N TYR A 764 52.59 -5.67 -41.31
CA TYR A 764 52.73 -5.59 -39.85
C TYR A 764 51.41 -5.79 -39.08
N GLY A 765 50.33 -6.12 -39.77
CA GLY A 765 49.00 -6.29 -39.17
C GLY A 765 48.22 -4.98 -38.98
N CYS A 766 46.94 -5.11 -38.63
CA CYS A 766 46.04 -3.96 -38.45
C CYS A 766 46.35 -3.17 -37.17
N THR A 767 46.13 -1.85 -37.20
CA THR A 767 46.20 -0.99 -35.99
C THR A 767 44.79 -0.61 -35.55
N LEU A 768 44.40 -0.99 -34.33
CA LEU A 768 43.18 -0.52 -33.70
C LEU A 768 43.45 0.79 -32.96
N ILE A 769 42.60 1.79 -33.16
CA ILE A 769 42.67 3.10 -32.53
C ILE A 769 41.32 3.37 -31.87
N GLY A 770 41.31 3.58 -30.56
CA GLY A 770 40.09 3.82 -29.80
C GLY A 770 40.26 4.98 -28.84
N ASN A 771 39.52 6.08 -29.04
CA ASN A 771 39.46 7.17 -28.07
C ASN A 771 38.03 7.40 -27.59
N SER A 772 37.88 7.53 -26.28
CA SER A 772 36.62 7.89 -25.63
C SER A 772 36.68 9.34 -25.13
N ILE A 773 35.62 10.10 -25.40
CA ILE A 773 35.47 11.50 -24.97
C ILE A 773 34.12 11.71 -24.28
N LEU A 774 34.10 12.63 -23.32
CA LEU A 774 32.89 13.14 -22.66
C LEU A 774 32.22 14.24 -23.48
#